data_AF-A0A8H4IH09-F1
#
_entry.id   AF-A0A8H4IH09-F1
#
_cell.length_a   1.000
_cell.length_b   1.000
_cell.length_c   1.000
_cell.angle_alpha   90.00
_cell.angle_beta   90.00
_cell.angle_gamma   90.00
#
_symmetry.space_group_name_H-M   'P 1'
#
loop_
_entity.id
_entity.type
_entity.pdbx_description
1 polymer ?
#
loop_
_entity_poly.entity_id
_entity_poly.type
_entity_poly.pdbx_seq_one_letter_code
_entity_poly.pdbx_strand_id
1 'polypeptide(L)'
;MPAITNESVPTLVRTAQIVGITSAAFWSGAVGWISYALIPTIKQSPQPLQLKQWKYQFDLGKASGLSMALTSAVSFTYLITQRAILSDKSFYLNTVALALVPGIVPFTVLFIGPVNNKLFAKVDALESKQPGEAAAAEQGIEALVTKWSNLNAVNVPKTRRTYCKGRQCKKHTQHRVTQYKAGKASLFAQGKRRYDRKQSGYGGQTKPVFHKKAKTTKKVVLRLECTTCKTKAQLALKRCKHFELGGDKKTKAGPPLEIVHLYYDQWPTGIAVSSTGRLFSNYPPGLDPNNTNDGSNGKYTVAELFANNTERPYPSAEYNNSPGGAINYTTTPPSGANYQDHLIGVQSVVIDPLDRLWILDTGRALTSDGTLVLASVGGPKLIGVDLTTDTIIQTIVFPPDVATPFSYLNDVRFDLRGNLSGASSGPGVAYITDSSNEGRNGIIIVDLGSGESWRHLDGLPAVRAEGQFVAHVWGEPLYGLPQGEDGPVGYAPVGSDGITLSADGEELFWSQVAGRYLHSVPTERLRARSRSSEVLAQAGVANHGQKGVSDGFESDTNNIVYVGNMEQNAVNWYSPANGTTGVFVRDPRINWVDTFATGEDGYLYFTVNQLNRAPSFYPGTDRRVLPYVLFRTKLPDGGSKILLR
;
A
#
# COMPACT_ATOMS: atom_id res chain seq x y z
N MET A 1 -33.94 -1.06 65.26
CA MET A 1 -34.43 -1.98 64.22
C MET A 1 -33.42 -3.11 64.09
N PRO A 2 -33.85 -4.38 64.16
CA PRO A 2 -32.93 -5.52 64.12
C PRO A 2 -32.26 -5.61 62.74
N ALA A 3 -31.01 -6.07 62.72
CA ALA A 3 -30.24 -6.24 61.49
C ALA A 3 -30.90 -7.33 60.61
N ILE A 4 -31.40 -6.90 59.45
CA ILE A 4 -31.90 -7.77 58.38
C ILE A 4 -30.74 -8.68 57.96
N THR A 5 -30.74 -9.94 58.41
CA THR A 5 -29.85 -10.99 57.91
C THR A 5 -30.21 -11.31 56.46
N ASN A 6 -29.24 -11.79 55.68
CA ASN A 6 -29.34 -12.08 54.25
C ASN A 6 -30.43 -13.11 53.87
N GLU A 7 -31.18 -13.66 54.83
CA GLU A 7 -32.32 -14.59 54.64
C GLU A 7 -33.68 -13.88 54.54
N SER A 8 -33.78 -12.59 54.87
CA SER A 8 -35.06 -11.87 54.98
C SER A 8 -35.49 -11.04 53.75
N VAL A 9 -34.70 -11.02 52.68
CA VAL A 9 -35.06 -10.32 51.42
C VAL A 9 -35.85 -11.27 50.51
N PRO A 10 -37.09 -10.94 50.09
CA PRO A 10 -37.91 -11.80 49.24
C PRO A 10 -37.22 -12.19 47.93
N THR A 11 -37.42 -13.42 47.46
CA THR A 11 -36.80 -13.96 46.24
C THR A 11 -37.00 -13.05 45.04
N LEU A 12 -38.21 -12.51 44.85
CA LEU A 12 -38.54 -11.63 43.73
C LEU A 12 -37.73 -10.30 43.75
N VAL A 13 -37.40 -9.79 44.94
CA VAL A 13 -36.54 -8.60 45.09
C VAL A 13 -35.11 -8.90 44.64
N ARG A 14 -34.58 -10.07 45.02
CA ARG A 14 -33.23 -10.49 44.58
C ARG A 14 -33.19 -10.74 43.08
N THR A 15 -34.23 -11.39 42.54
CA THR A 15 -34.36 -11.61 41.09
C THR A 15 -34.38 -10.29 40.35
N ALA A 16 -35.18 -9.30 40.79
CA ALA A 16 -35.22 -7.99 40.15
C ALA A 16 -33.88 -7.22 40.26
N GLN A 17 -33.16 -7.34 41.38
CA GLN A 17 -31.81 -6.75 41.52
C GLN A 17 -30.83 -7.37 40.52
N ILE A 18 -30.81 -8.69 40.43
CA ILE A 18 -29.95 -9.42 39.49
C ILE A 18 -30.33 -9.01 38.06
N VAL A 19 -31.58 -9.18 37.67
CA VAL A 19 -32.05 -8.89 36.30
C VAL A 19 -31.79 -7.43 35.92
N GLY A 20 -32.09 -6.47 36.79
CA GLY A 20 -31.86 -5.04 36.54
C GLY A 20 -30.38 -4.68 36.37
N ILE A 21 -29.51 -5.18 37.25
CA ILE A 21 -28.07 -4.92 37.18
C ILE A 21 -27.45 -5.63 35.97
N THR A 22 -27.79 -6.90 35.75
CA THR A 22 -27.19 -7.71 34.68
C THR A 22 -27.62 -7.19 33.30
N SER A 23 -28.89 -6.82 33.11
CA SER A 23 -29.36 -6.22 31.84
C SER A 23 -28.69 -4.86 31.57
N ALA A 24 -28.59 -4.00 32.57
CA ALA A 24 -27.93 -2.69 32.43
C ALA A 24 -26.41 -2.84 32.16
N ALA A 25 -25.74 -3.76 32.87
CA ALA A 25 -24.32 -4.04 32.67
C ALA A 25 -24.05 -4.67 31.30
N PHE A 26 -24.89 -5.61 30.86
CA PHE A 26 -24.80 -6.22 29.54
C PHE A 26 -24.95 -5.17 28.44
N TRP A 27 -25.97 -4.31 28.52
CA TRP A 27 -26.17 -3.25 27.54
C TRP A 27 -25.03 -2.23 27.53
N SER A 28 -24.53 -1.83 28.70
CA SER A 28 -23.34 -0.97 28.78
C SER A 28 -22.10 -1.63 28.16
N GLY A 29 -21.92 -2.94 28.35
CA GLY A 29 -20.83 -3.70 27.76
C GLY A 29 -20.95 -3.79 26.24
N ALA A 30 -22.16 -4.07 25.73
CA ALA A 30 -22.46 -4.11 24.31
C ALA A 30 -22.17 -2.77 23.62
N VAL A 31 -22.63 -1.65 24.20
CA VAL A 31 -22.33 -0.30 23.70
C VAL A 31 -20.83 -0.04 23.71
N GLY A 32 -20.13 -0.43 24.78
CA GLY A 32 -18.66 -0.31 24.86
C GLY A 32 -17.94 -1.12 23.78
N TRP A 33 -18.39 -2.34 23.50
CA TRP A 33 -17.84 -3.19 22.45
C TRP A 33 -18.11 -2.63 21.04
N ILE A 34 -19.33 -2.12 20.80
CA ILE A 34 -19.67 -1.46 19.54
C ILE A 34 -18.69 -0.32 19.28
N SER A 35 -18.47 0.57 20.26
CA SER A 35 -17.55 1.70 20.15
C SER A 35 -16.08 1.29 19.99
N TYR A 36 -15.64 0.24 20.67
CA TYR A 36 -14.22 -0.10 20.76
C TYR A 36 -13.74 -1.06 19.66
N ALA A 37 -14.59 -2.00 19.24
CA ALA A 37 -14.22 -3.05 18.30
C ALA A 37 -15.01 -2.95 17.00
N LEU A 38 -16.35 -2.91 17.07
CA LEU A 38 -17.17 -3.02 15.87
C LEU A 38 -17.06 -1.80 14.95
N ILE A 39 -17.13 -0.59 15.50
CA ILE A 39 -17.04 0.65 14.69
C ILE A 39 -15.70 0.75 13.96
N PRO A 40 -14.54 0.55 14.62
CA PRO A 40 -13.26 0.48 13.92
C PRO A 40 -13.19 -0.59 12.82
N THR A 41 -13.87 -1.72 12.99
CA THR A 41 -13.94 -2.78 11.97
C THR A 41 -14.79 -2.34 10.78
N ILE A 42 -15.99 -1.79 11.02
CA ILE A 42 -16.85 -1.26 9.94
C ILE A 42 -16.10 -0.20 9.12
N LYS A 43 -15.30 0.66 9.77
CA LYS A 43 -14.49 1.66 9.07
C LYS A 43 -13.39 1.10 8.16
N GLN A 44 -12.99 -0.16 8.35
CA GLN A 44 -11.96 -0.82 7.54
C GLN A 44 -12.54 -1.56 6.35
N SER A 45 -13.86 -1.77 6.30
CA SER A 45 -14.53 -2.47 5.19
C SER A 45 -14.58 -1.61 3.92
N PRO A 46 -14.66 -2.19 2.71
CA PRO A 46 -14.94 -1.46 1.47
C PRO A 46 -16.28 -0.72 1.52
N GLN A 47 -16.40 0.45 0.87
CA GLN A 47 -17.54 1.38 1.06
C GLN A 47 -18.95 0.76 0.92
N PRO A 48 -19.25 -0.09 -0.08
CA PRO A 48 -20.56 -0.75 -0.18
C PRO A 48 -20.82 -1.73 0.97
N LEU A 49 -19.77 -2.35 1.49
CA LEU A 49 -19.84 -3.25 2.63
C LEU A 49 -19.96 -2.49 3.96
N GLN A 50 -19.33 -1.30 4.08
CA GLN A 50 -19.45 -0.45 5.28
C GLN A 50 -20.91 -0.12 5.58
N LEU A 51 -21.68 0.24 4.55
CA LEU A 51 -23.06 0.66 4.72
C LEU A 51 -23.98 -0.51 5.07
N LYS A 52 -23.78 -1.68 4.44
CA LYS A 52 -24.49 -2.93 4.78
C LYS A 52 -24.20 -3.39 6.21
N GLN A 53 -22.93 -3.38 6.61
CA GLN A 53 -22.51 -3.74 7.97
C GLN A 53 -23.03 -2.73 9.01
N TRP A 54 -23.00 -1.43 8.70
CA TRP A 54 -23.60 -0.39 9.54
C TRP A 54 -25.10 -0.61 9.72
N LYS A 55 -25.84 -0.85 8.64
CA LYS A 55 -27.30 -1.11 8.71
C LYS A 55 -27.60 -2.35 9.54
N TYR A 56 -26.90 -3.45 9.27
CA TYR A 56 -27.08 -4.69 10.01
C TYR A 56 -26.80 -4.50 11.52
N GLN A 57 -25.72 -3.80 11.86
CA GLN A 57 -25.40 -3.43 13.24
C GLN A 57 -26.48 -2.55 13.86
N PHE A 58 -26.98 -1.56 13.13
CA PHE A 58 -28.01 -0.64 13.62
C PHE A 58 -29.31 -1.40 13.92
N ASP A 59 -29.75 -2.26 13.02
CA ASP A 59 -30.97 -3.06 13.17
C ASP A 59 -30.84 -4.03 14.37
N LEU A 60 -29.69 -4.69 14.51
CA LEU A 60 -29.38 -5.55 15.65
C LEU A 60 -29.36 -4.77 16.98
N GLY A 61 -28.75 -3.57 16.98
CA GLY A 61 -28.69 -2.69 18.15
C GLY A 61 -30.04 -2.15 18.56
N LYS A 62 -30.91 -1.82 17.60
CA LYS A 62 -32.29 -1.36 17.85
C LYS A 62 -33.13 -2.45 18.51
N ALA A 63 -33.05 -3.69 18.02
CA ALA A 63 -33.80 -4.82 18.55
C ALA A 63 -33.32 -5.22 19.96
N SER A 64 -32.01 -5.33 20.15
CA SER A 64 -31.41 -5.72 21.43
C SER A 64 -31.46 -4.61 22.50
N GLY A 65 -31.28 -3.35 22.11
CA GLY A 65 -31.26 -2.23 23.05
C GLY A 65 -32.61 -1.95 23.71
N LEU A 66 -33.70 -2.05 22.96
CA LEU A 66 -35.05 -1.81 23.49
C LEU A 66 -35.43 -2.86 24.53
N SER A 67 -35.17 -4.13 24.25
CA SER A 67 -35.48 -5.23 25.18
C SER A 67 -34.67 -5.11 26.47
N MET A 68 -33.36 -4.80 26.39
CA MET A 68 -32.53 -4.59 27.58
C MET A 68 -32.95 -3.38 28.40
N ALA A 69 -33.25 -2.25 27.75
CA ALA A 69 -33.69 -1.03 28.43
C ALA A 69 -35.03 -1.24 29.16
N LEU A 70 -36.00 -1.90 28.52
CA LEU A 70 -37.29 -2.23 29.14
C LEU A 70 -37.09 -3.19 30.33
N THR A 71 -36.26 -4.22 30.17
CA THR A 71 -35.96 -5.19 31.24
C THR A 71 -35.34 -4.51 32.46
N SER A 72 -34.37 -3.60 32.24
CA SER A 72 -33.78 -2.80 33.32
C SER A 72 -34.79 -1.84 33.94
N ALA A 73 -35.59 -1.13 33.14
CA ALA A 73 -36.58 -0.16 33.61
C ALA A 73 -37.67 -0.82 34.47
N VAL A 74 -38.22 -1.96 34.02
CA VAL A 74 -39.22 -2.74 34.78
C VAL A 74 -38.61 -3.21 36.10
N SER A 75 -37.38 -3.72 36.06
CA SER A 75 -36.67 -4.19 37.26
C SER A 75 -36.44 -3.05 38.27
N PHE A 76 -35.93 -1.89 37.82
CA PHE A 76 -35.71 -0.75 38.71
C PHE A 76 -37.03 -0.14 39.21
N THR A 77 -38.06 -0.09 38.39
CA THR A 77 -39.40 0.36 38.79
C THR A 77 -39.95 -0.53 39.90
N TYR A 78 -39.90 -1.86 39.72
CA TYR A 78 -40.31 -2.81 40.74
C TYR A 78 -39.49 -2.66 42.03
N LEU A 79 -38.17 -2.47 41.95
CA LEU A 79 -37.35 -2.27 43.15
C LEU A 79 -37.75 -1.00 43.91
N ILE A 80 -38.04 0.09 43.22
CA ILE A 80 -38.47 1.36 43.82
C ILE A 80 -39.78 1.19 44.60
N THR A 81 -40.71 0.34 44.15
CA THR A 81 -41.96 0.06 44.89
C THR A 81 -41.73 -0.71 46.19
N GLN A 82 -40.58 -1.37 46.36
CA GLN A 82 -40.22 -2.13 47.56
C GLN A 82 -39.54 -1.27 48.65
N ARG A 83 -40.04 -0.03 48.83
CA ARG A 83 -39.45 0.98 49.73
C ARG A 83 -39.25 0.51 51.17
N ALA A 84 -40.19 -0.27 51.69
CA ALA A 84 -40.14 -0.78 53.07
C ALA A 84 -38.95 -1.73 53.33
N ILE A 85 -38.37 -2.32 52.28
CA ILE A 85 -37.30 -3.32 52.35
C ILE A 85 -35.95 -2.73 51.93
N LEU A 86 -35.96 -1.69 51.07
CA LEU A 86 -34.73 -1.06 50.58
C LEU A 86 -34.16 -0.04 51.57
N SER A 87 -32.83 -0.08 51.74
CA SER A 87 -32.10 1.04 52.36
C SER A 87 -32.30 2.34 51.58
N ASP A 88 -32.18 3.49 52.24
CA ASP A 88 -32.26 4.80 51.57
C ASP A 88 -31.29 4.90 50.40
N LYS A 89 -30.06 4.45 50.57
CA LYS A 89 -29.06 4.44 49.51
C LYS A 89 -29.50 3.59 48.32
N SER A 90 -30.03 2.39 48.58
CA SER A 90 -30.50 1.50 47.51
C SER A 90 -31.70 2.09 46.78
N PHE A 91 -32.64 2.71 47.49
CA PHE A 91 -33.78 3.40 46.88
C PHE A 91 -33.30 4.52 45.95
N TYR A 92 -32.45 5.44 46.43
CA TYR A 92 -31.92 6.53 45.60
C TYR A 92 -31.14 6.02 44.37
N LEU A 93 -30.33 4.97 44.52
CA LEU A 93 -29.58 4.40 43.40
C LEU A 93 -30.50 3.80 42.33
N ASN A 94 -31.55 3.07 42.71
CA ASN A 94 -32.51 2.52 41.75
C ASN A 94 -33.33 3.62 41.07
N THR A 95 -33.73 4.67 41.81
CA THR A 95 -34.42 5.84 41.23
C THR A 95 -33.57 6.57 40.21
N VAL A 96 -32.28 6.80 40.53
CA VAL A 96 -31.34 7.40 39.59
C VAL A 96 -31.10 6.48 38.38
N ALA A 97 -30.97 5.17 38.60
CA ALA A 97 -30.81 4.21 37.50
C ALA A 97 -32.00 4.24 36.54
N LEU A 98 -33.24 4.20 37.06
CA LEU A 98 -34.47 4.32 36.25
C LEU A 98 -34.51 5.62 35.45
N ALA A 99 -34.15 6.76 36.07
CA ALA A 99 -34.11 8.05 35.40
C ALA A 99 -33.05 8.12 34.28
N LEU A 100 -31.95 7.37 34.40
CA LEU A 100 -30.89 7.33 33.39
C LEU A 100 -31.21 6.40 32.22
N VAL A 101 -32.07 5.39 32.37
CA VAL A 101 -32.46 4.47 31.28
C VAL A 101 -32.93 5.22 30.02
N PRO A 102 -33.88 6.18 30.09
CA PRO A 102 -34.30 6.95 28.91
C PRO A 102 -33.32 8.07 28.51
N GLY A 103 -32.28 8.35 29.31
CA GLY A 103 -31.40 9.52 29.14
C GLY A 103 -30.63 9.56 27.81
N ILE A 104 -30.47 8.41 27.15
CA ILE A 104 -29.83 8.33 25.82
C ILE A 104 -30.78 8.78 24.69
N VAL A 105 -32.10 8.69 24.87
CA VAL A 105 -33.08 8.96 23.81
C VAL A 105 -32.97 10.39 23.26
N PRO A 106 -32.90 11.45 24.09
CA PRO A 106 -32.74 12.81 23.58
C PRO A 106 -31.45 13.00 22.78
N PHE A 107 -30.35 12.38 23.20
CA PHE A 107 -29.07 12.46 22.49
C PHE A 107 -29.16 11.76 21.12
N THR A 108 -29.75 10.57 21.08
CA THR A 108 -29.94 9.82 19.84
C THR A 108 -30.80 10.60 18.85
N VAL A 109 -31.93 11.17 19.29
CA VAL A 109 -32.83 11.93 18.41
C VAL A 109 -32.17 13.20 17.89
N LEU A 110 -31.51 13.98 18.76
CA LEU A 110 -30.97 15.30 18.39
C LEU A 110 -29.67 15.23 17.58
N PHE A 111 -28.78 14.28 17.87
CA PHE A 111 -27.43 14.27 17.31
C PHE A 111 -27.14 13.11 16.37
N ILE A 112 -27.69 11.92 16.66
CA ILE A 112 -27.45 10.71 15.85
C ILE A 112 -28.49 10.61 14.71
N GLY A 113 -29.76 10.90 15.00
CA GLY A 113 -30.88 10.79 14.07
C GLY A 113 -30.64 11.44 12.69
N PRO A 114 -30.19 12.70 12.60
CA PRO A 114 -29.93 13.35 11.32
C PRO A 114 -28.85 12.66 10.48
N VAL A 115 -27.88 11.99 11.12
CA VAL A 115 -26.82 11.24 10.43
C VAL A 115 -27.34 9.87 9.99
N ASN A 116 -28.08 9.17 10.85
CA ASN A 116 -28.71 7.89 10.52
C ASN A 116 -29.68 8.02 9.34
N ASN A 117 -30.52 9.05 9.32
CA ASN A 117 -31.47 9.25 8.22
C ASN A 117 -30.75 9.41 6.87
N LYS A 118 -29.60 10.08 6.85
CA LYS A 118 -28.77 10.20 5.64
C LYS A 118 -28.13 8.88 5.25
N LEU A 119 -27.68 8.09 6.23
CA LEU A 119 -27.11 6.76 5.98
C LEU A 119 -28.19 5.78 5.47
N PHE A 120 -29.42 5.85 5.99
CA PHE A 120 -30.55 5.08 5.48
C PHE A 120 -30.92 5.44 4.04
N ALA A 121 -31.01 6.74 3.72
CA ALA A 121 -31.24 7.16 2.33
C ALA A 121 -30.17 6.63 1.36
N LYS A 122 -28.92 6.50 1.83
CA LYS A 122 -27.83 5.88 1.05
C LYS A 122 -27.97 4.36 0.93
N VAL A 123 -28.51 3.67 1.93
CA VAL A 123 -28.83 2.23 1.84
C VAL A 123 -29.91 2.03 0.79
N ASP A 124 -31.01 2.77 0.91
CA ASP A 124 -32.17 2.62 0.04
C ASP A 124 -31.79 2.87 -1.43
N ALA A 125 -30.94 3.88 -1.68
CA ALA A 125 -30.39 4.16 -3.00
C ALA A 125 -29.50 3.04 -3.57
N LEU A 126 -28.75 2.32 -2.72
CA LEU A 126 -27.93 1.17 -3.15
C LEU A 126 -28.77 -0.11 -3.38
N GLU A 127 -29.90 -0.25 -2.70
CA GLU A 127 -30.81 -1.40 -2.84
C GLU A 127 -31.77 -1.25 -4.04
N SER A 128 -32.12 -0.01 -4.42
CA SER A 128 -32.89 0.29 -5.64
C SER A 128 -32.01 0.19 -6.89
N LYS A 129 -31.97 -0.98 -7.53
CA LYS A 129 -31.16 -1.31 -8.73
C LYS A 129 -31.45 -0.45 -9.99
N GLN A 130 -31.02 0.81 -10.05
CA GLN A 130 -30.92 1.56 -11.33
C GLN A 130 -29.44 1.69 -11.78
N PRO A 131 -29.08 1.19 -12.98
CA PRO A 131 -27.73 1.28 -13.51
C PRO A 131 -27.47 2.70 -14.02
N GLY A 132 -26.79 3.50 -13.20
CA GLY A 132 -26.43 4.90 -13.51
C GLY A 132 -26.15 5.76 -12.28
N GLU A 133 -26.69 5.39 -11.10
CA GLU A 133 -26.63 6.23 -9.89
C GLU A 133 -25.67 5.72 -8.80
N ALA A 134 -25.07 4.53 -8.97
CA ALA A 134 -24.22 3.90 -7.95
C ALA A 134 -22.99 4.75 -7.57
N ALA A 135 -22.36 5.43 -8.53
CA ALA A 135 -21.20 6.30 -8.27
C ALA A 135 -21.55 7.57 -7.49
N ALA A 136 -22.75 8.14 -7.70
CA ALA A 136 -23.26 9.27 -6.93
C ALA A 136 -23.76 8.83 -5.52
N ALA A 137 -24.25 7.59 -5.41
CA ALA A 137 -24.63 6.99 -4.13
C ALA A 137 -23.41 6.76 -3.22
N GLU A 138 -22.25 6.38 -3.76
CA GLU A 138 -21.02 6.14 -2.99
C GLU A 138 -20.36 7.44 -2.45
N GLN A 139 -20.56 8.56 -3.14
CA GLN A 139 -20.06 9.86 -2.68
C GLN A 139 -20.60 10.24 -1.29
N GLY A 140 -19.67 10.48 -0.37
CA GLY A 140 -19.95 10.97 0.98
C GLY A 140 -20.31 9.90 2.03
N ILE A 141 -20.33 8.61 1.67
CA ILE A 141 -20.55 7.51 2.63
C ILE A 141 -19.48 7.54 3.73
N GLU A 142 -18.20 7.64 3.36
CA GLU A 142 -17.09 7.66 4.33
C GLU A 142 -17.19 8.85 5.29
N ALA A 143 -17.60 10.02 4.80
CA ALA A 143 -17.79 11.22 5.61
C ALA A 143 -18.95 11.06 6.61
N LEU A 144 -20.06 10.44 6.19
CA LEU A 144 -21.22 10.16 7.03
C LEU A 144 -20.90 9.08 8.07
N VAL A 145 -20.26 7.98 7.67
CA VAL A 145 -19.83 6.89 8.57
C VAL A 145 -18.78 7.41 9.56
N THR A 146 -17.86 8.28 9.13
CA THR A 146 -16.88 8.92 10.03
C THR A 146 -17.54 9.89 11.00
N LYS A 147 -18.50 10.68 10.54
CA LYS A 147 -19.29 11.57 11.43
C LYS A 147 -20.08 10.76 12.45
N TRP A 148 -20.74 9.69 12.03
CA TRP A 148 -21.43 8.74 12.89
C TRP A 148 -20.47 8.08 13.88
N SER A 149 -19.27 7.66 13.44
CA SER A 149 -18.24 7.06 14.30
C SER A 149 -17.76 8.04 15.37
N ASN A 150 -17.54 9.31 15.02
CA ASN A 150 -17.12 10.34 15.97
C ASN A 150 -18.19 10.65 17.02
N LEU A 151 -19.48 10.47 16.70
CA LEU A 151 -20.58 10.57 17.65
C LEU A 151 -20.63 9.37 18.62
N ASN A 152 -19.95 8.27 18.28
CA ASN A 152 -19.95 7.00 19.03
C ASN A 152 -18.57 6.65 19.64
N ALA A 153 -17.52 7.46 19.44
CA ALA A 153 -16.15 7.18 19.91
C ALA A 153 -15.56 8.30 20.79
N VAL A 154 -14.78 7.92 21.80
CA VAL A 154 -13.98 8.87 22.60
C VAL A 154 -12.63 9.11 21.92
N ASN A 155 -12.62 9.90 20.85
CA ASN A 155 -11.40 10.38 20.20
C ASN A 155 -11.03 11.78 20.72
N VAL A 156 -9.75 12.02 21.05
CA VAL A 156 -9.24 13.35 21.41
C VAL A 156 -8.46 13.92 20.22
N PRO A 157 -9.04 14.84 19.43
CA PRO A 157 -8.38 15.41 18.26
C PRO A 157 -7.16 16.28 18.62
N LYS A 158 -6.20 16.40 17.69
CA LYS A 158 -5.01 17.27 17.82
C LYS A 158 -5.39 18.75 18.03
N THR A 159 -6.59 19.15 17.61
CA THR A 159 -7.18 20.47 17.90
C THR A 159 -8.59 20.31 18.45
N ARG A 160 -8.95 21.09 19.46
CA ARG A 160 -10.28 21.04 20.10
C ARG A 160 -10.82 22.45 20.33
N ARG A 161 -12.08 22.70 19.98
CA ARG A 161 -12.77 23.94 20.35
C ARG A 161 -13.26 23.83 21.80
N THR A 162 -12.80 24.73 22.67
CA THR A 162 -13.17 24.73 24.11
C THR A 162 -13.13 26.15 24.66
N TYR A 163 -13.79 26.39 25.79
CA TYR A 163 -13.82 27.70 26.42
C TYR A 163 -12.42 28.14 26.87
N CYS A 164 -11.96 29.28 26.37
CA CYS A 164 -10.69 29.87 26.77
C CYS A 164 -10.88 30.83 27.95
N LYS A 165 -10.24 30.52 29.08
CA LYS A 165 -10.19 31.41 30.26
C LYS A 165 -9.17 32.56 30.14
N GLY A 166 -8.51 32.70 28.99
CA GLY A 166 -7.57 33.78 28.74
C GLY A 166 -8.27 35.13 28.81
N ARG A 167 -7.62 36.12 29.44
CA ARG A 167 -8.20 37.46 29.67
C ARG A 167 -8.71 38.12 28.38
N GLN A 168 -8.03 37.86 27.26
CA GLN A 168 -8.34 38.40 25.93
C GLN A 168 -9.41 37.61 25.14
N CYS A 169 -9.71 36.36 25.51
CA CYS A 169 -10.62 35.52 24.72
C CYS A 169 -12.01 35.41 25.34
N LYS A 170 -12.11 34.91 26.58
CA LYS A 170 -13.38 34.63 27.31
C LYS A 170 -14.50 34.01 26.44
N LYS A 171 -14.13 33.18 25.47
CA LYS A 171 -15.04 32.54 24.50
C LYS A 171 -14.51 31.18 24.06
N HIS A 172 -15.35 30.40 23.39
CA HIS A 172 -14.94 29.11 22.82
C HIS A 172 -14.02 29.31 21.61
N THR A 173 -12.74 29.00 21.76
CA THR A 173 -11.71 29.12 20.71
C THR A 173 -11.06 27.77 20.43
N GLN A 174 -10.36 27.68 19.30
CA GLN A 174 -9.62 26.47 18.95
C GLN A 174 -8.34 26.38 19.79
N HIS A 175 -8.12 25.23 20.43
CA HIS A 175 -6.94 24.95 21.24
C HIS A 175 -6.13 23.82 20.58
N ARG A 176 -4.81 23.99 20.54
CA ARG A 176 -3.88 22.91 20.22
C ARG A 176 -3.81 21.97 21.42
N VAL A 177 -4.04 20.70 21.19
CA VAL A 177 -3.97 19.66 22.23
C VAL A 177 -2.59 19.01 22.16
N THR A 178 -1.90 18.93 23.29
CA THR A 178 -0.62 18.22 23.43
C THR A 178 -0.65 17.35 24.68
N GLN A 179 0.17 16.29 24.74
CA GLN A 179 0.33 15.52 25.97
C GLN A 179 1.26 16.30 26.92
N TYR A 180 0.83 16.53 28.16
CA TYR A 180 1.67 17.16 29.17
C TYR A 180 2.77 16.18 29.61
N LYS A 181 4.03 16.60 29.47
CA LYS A 181 5.18 15.94 30.08
C LYS A 181 5.57 16.71 31.34
N ALA A 182 5.77 16.00 32.44
CA ALA A 182 6.20 16.63 33.68
C ALA A 182 7.60 17.23 33.51
N GLY A 183 7.75 18.53 33.80
CA GLY A 183 9.04 19.22 33.80
C GLY A 183 9.82 19.01 35.11
N LYS A 184 10.97 19.69 35.23
CA LYS A 184 11.80 19.70 36.44
C LYS A 184 10.95 20.15 37.65
N ALA A 185 10.98 19.36 38.72
CA ALA A 185 10.23 19.68 39.94
C ALA A 185 10.77 20.98 40.57
N SER A 186 9.87 21.84 41.04
CA SER A 186 10.25 23.08 41.74
C SER A 186 10.93 22.78 43.08
N LEU A 187 12.07 23.41 43.33
CA LEU A 187 12.80 23.34 44.59
C LEU A 187 12.13 24.16 45.70
N PHE A 188 11.32 25.15 45.33
CA PHE A 188 10.64 26.04 46.27
C PHE A 188 9.31 25.46 46.77
N ALA A 189 8.81 24.36 46.19
CA ALA A 189 7.60 23.72 46.67
C ALA A 189 7.82 23.20 48.11
N GLN A 190 6.89 23.49 49.03
CA GLN A 190 6.99 23.09 50.43
C GLN A 190 7.24 21.59 50.62
N GLY A 191 6.66 20.74 49.76
CA GLY A 191 6.90 19.30 49.75
C GLY A 191 8.35 18.92 49.43
N LYS A 192 8.97 19.59 48.44
CA LYS A 192 10.37 19.37 48.06
C LYS A 192 11.32 19.85 49.16
N ARG A 193 11.09 21.03 49.73
CA ARG A 193 11.87 21.54 50.88
C ARG A 193 11.84 20.60 52.10
N ARG A 194 10.67 20.04 52.41
CA ARG A 194 10.53 19.03 53.48
C ARG A 194 11.28 17.74 53.15
N TYR A 195 11.22 17.29 51.90
CA TYR A 195 11.95 16.11 51.44
C TYR A 195 13.47 16.32 51.53
N ASP A 196 13.97 17.47 51.08
CA ASP A 196 15.40 17.78 51.07
C ASP A 196 15.98 17.90 52.48
N ARG A 197 15.23 18.52 53.41
CA ARG A 197 15.58 18.53 54.84
C ARG A 197 15.56 17.14 55.47
N LYS A 198 14.65 16.28 55.02
CA LYS A 198 14.62 14.88 55.48
C LYS A 198 15.79 14.09 54.91
N GLN A 199 16.33 14.51 53.77
CA GLN A 199 17.45 13.89 53.09
C GLN A 199 18.81 14.40 53.55
N SER A 200 18.89 15.59 54.13
CA SER A 200 20.15 16.16 54.61
C SER A 200 20.77 15.25 55.66
N GLY A 201 22.00 14.79 55.42
CA GLY A 201 22.74 13.88 56.30
C GLY A 201 22.68 12.40 55.91
N TYR A 202 21.86 12.02 54.93
CA TYR A 202 21.83 10.64 54.41
C TYR A 202 22.71 10.51 53.17
N GLY A 203 23.63 9.53 53.16
CA GLY A 203 24.46 9.20 51.98
C GLY A 203 23.71 8.56 50.81
N GLY A 204 22.40 8.32 50.96
CA GLY A 204 21.53 7.67 49.97
C GLY A 204 20.06 8.06 50.12
N GLN A 205 19.15 7.34 49.45
CA GLN A 205 17.74 7.69 49.44
C GLN A 205 16.99 7.19 50.69
N THR A 206 16.41 8.08 51.52
CA THR A 206 15.68 7.70 52.76
C THR A 206 14.46 6.79 52.57
N LYS A 207 14.00 6.59 51.33
CA LYS A 207 12.89 5.70 51.00
C LYS A 207 13.25 4.84 49.78
N PRO A 208 12.91 3.53 49.78
CA PRO A 208 13.10 2.68 48.62
C PRO A 208 12.34 3.22 47.40
N VAL A 209 13.03 3.28 46.25
CA VAL A 209 12.42 3.68 44.98
C VAL A 209 11.66 2.48 44.42
N PHE A 210 10.35 2.62 44.25
CA PHE A 210 9.51 1.56 43.71
C PHE A 210 9.60 1.52 42.18
N HIS A 211 10.44 0.65 41.64
CA HIS A 211 10.70 0.55 40.19
C HIS A 211 9.59 -0.17 39.40
N LYS A 212 8.91 -1.16 39.99
CA LYS A 212 7.82 -1.92 39.34
C LYS A 212 6.45 -1.54 39.91
N LYS A 213 5.67 -0.72 39.21
CA LYS A 213 4.31 -0.34 39.65
C LYS A 213 3.30 -1.39 39.18
N ALA A 214 2.54 -1.99 40.10
CA ALA A 214 1.51 -3.00 39.80
C ALA A 214 0.33 -2.50 38.93
N LYS A 215 0.15 -1.18 38.78
CA LYS A 215 -0.93 -0.59 37.97
C LYS A 215 -0.47 -0.39 36.53
N THR A 216 -1.05 -1.16 35.61
CA THR A 216 -0.83 -1.08 34.16
C THR A 216 -1.42 0.17 33.50
N THR A 217 -2.24 0.95 34.22
CA THR A 217 -2.94 2.14 33.70
C THR A 217 -2.39 3.46 34.27
N LYS A 218 -2.18 4.44 33.37
CA LYS A 218 -1.66 5.78 33.68
C LYS A 218 -2.76 6.83 33.57
N LYS A 219 -2.71 7.88 34.41
CA LYS A 219 -3.53 9.08 34.21
C LYS A 219 -2.77 10.02 33.29
N VAL A 220 -3.28 10.25 32.09
CA VAL A 220 -2.68 11.18 31.13
C VAL A 220 -3.27 12.57 31.36
N VAL A 221 -2.43 13.60 31.32
CA VAL A 221 -2.86 15.00 31.37
C VAL A 221 -2.61 15.63 30.01
N LEU A 222 -3.64 16.26 29.46
CA LEU A 222 -3.55 17.03 28.24
C LEU A 222 -3.22 18.48 28.58
N ARG A 223 -2.44 19.12 27.71
CA ARG A 223 -2.19 20.55 27.70
C ARG A 223 -2.92 21.15 26.50
N LEU A 224 -3.92 21.97 26.81
CA LEU A 224 -4.72 22.72 25.84
C LEU A 224 -4.13 24.12 25.74
N GLU A 225 -3.62 24.50 24.57
CA GLU A 225 -3.08 25.84 24.32
C GLU A 225 -3.98 26.59 23.34
N CYS A 226 -4.55 27.71 23.79
CA CYS A 226 -5.39 28.56 22.94
C CYS A 226 -4.57 29.07 21.76
N THR A 227 -5.06 28.86 20.53
CA THR A 227 -4.35 29.32 19.32
C THR A 227 -4.26 30.85 19.26
N THR A 228 -5.28 31.55 19.77
CA THR A 228 -5.39 33.02 19.78
C THR A 228 -4.56 33.67 20.89
N CYS A 229 -4.87 33.44 22.17
CA CYS A 229 -4.24 34.16 23.29
C CYS A 229 -3.14 33.35 24.02
N LYS A 230 -2.75 32.19 23.48
CA LYS A 230 -1.71 31.28 24.01
C LYS A 230 -1.89 30.84 25.47
N THR A 231 -3.04 31.11 26.08
CA THR A 231 -3.38 30.67 27.43
C THR A 231 -3.46 29.14 27.47
N LYS A 232 -2.87 28.55 28.51
CA LYS A 232 -2.71 27.11 28.64
C LYS A 232 -3.59 26.58 29.75
N ALA A 233 -4.32 25.50 29.49
CA ALA A 233 -5.11 24.79 30.47
C ALA A 233 -4.69 23.31 30.50
N GLN A 234 -4.71 22.72 31.68
CA GLN A 234 -4.45 21.29 31.85
C GLN A 234 -5.78 20.55 32.03
N LEU A 235 -5.95 19.43 31.32
CA LEU A 235 -7.12 18.57 31.42
C LEU A 235 -6.66 17.15 31.75
N ALA A 236 -6.92 16.69 32.96
CA ALA A 236 -6.61 15.32 33.36
C ALA A 236 -7.66 14.35 32.77
N LEU A 237 -7.19 13.36 32.02
CA LEU A 237 -8.02 12.25 31.56
C LEU A 237 -8.18 11.20 32.65
N LYS A 238 -9.17 10.31 32.46
CA LYS A 238 -9.30 9.08 33.27
C LYS A 238 -8.11 8.15 33.01
N ARG A 239 -7.92 7.14 33.86
CA ARG A 239 -6.80 6.18 33.70
C ARG A 239 -6.98 5.39 32.41
N CYS A 240 -5.92 5.26 31.62
CA CYS A 240 -5.88 4.44 30.42
C CYS A 240 -4.61 3.57 30.39
N LYS A 241 -4.68 2.41 29.73
CA LYS A 241 -3.54 1.49 29.54
C LYS A 241 -2.61 1.99 28.41
N HIS A 242 -3.22 2.53 27.36
CA HIS A 242 -2.56 3.11 26.20
C HIS A 242 -3.16 4.50 25.89
N PHE A 243 -2.35 5.43 25.38
CA PHE A 243 -2.80 6.76 24.98
C PHE A 243 -1.98 7.22 23.78
N GLU A 244 -2.69 7.58 22.71
CA GLU A 244 -2.11 8.12 21.49
C GLU A 244 -2.80 9.45 21.18
N LEU A 245 -2.01 10.47 20.83
CA LEU A 245 -2.52 11.79 20.50
C LEU A 245 -2.41 12.00 19.00
N GLY A 246 -3.53 11.80 18.30
CA GLY A 246 -3.65 12.00 16.86
C GLY A 246 -2.81 11.02 16.05
N GLY A 247 -3.28 9.77 16.00
CA GLY A 247 -2.65 8.63 15.33
C GLY A 247 -2.64 8.72 13.81
N ASP A 248 -1.96 9.72 13.27
CA ASP A 248 -1.30 9.58 11.98
C ASP A 248 0.06 8.96 12.29
N LYS A 249 0.16 7.63 12.20
CA LYS A 249 1.45 6.97 12.31
C LYS A 249 2.40 7.60 11.28
N LYS A 250 3.69 7.66 11.61
CA LYS A 250 4.80 7.93 10.66
C LYS A 250 4.92 6.83 9.57
N THR A 251 3.80 6.30 9.08
CA THR A 251 3.72 5.25 8.05
C THR A 251 3.64 5.82 6.65
N LYS A 252 3.34 7.12 6.53
CA LYS A 252 3.30 7.83 5.26
C LYS A 252 4.33 8.95 5.23
N ALA A 253 5.03 9.12 4.12
CA ALA A 253 5.97 10.20 3.85
C ALA A 253 5.98 10.52 2.35
N GLY A 254 6.40 11.72 1.99
CA GLY A 254 6.46 12.15 0.60
C GLY A 254 5.15 12.72 0.05
N PRO A 255 5.07 12.92 -1.27
CA PRO A 255 3.87 13.39 -1.96
C PRO A 255 2.70 12.39 -1.83
N PRO A 256 1.44 12.86 -1.94
CA PRO A 256 0.28 11.98 -1.86
C PRO A 256 0.23 11.00 -3.04
N LEU A 257 -0.29 9.80 -2.79
CA LEU A 257 -0.56 8.81 -3.83
C LEU A 257 -2.00 8.93 -4.34
N GLU A 258 -2.14 8.98 -5.66
CA GLU A 258 -3.40 8.92 -6.39
C GLU A 258 -3.54 7.52 -7.01
N ILE A 259 -4.74 6.93 -6.92
CA ILE A 259 -5.06 5.69 -7.64
C ILE A 259 -5.45 6.08 -9.06
N VAL A 260 -4.81 5.46 -10.05
CA VAL A 260 -5.09 5.68 -11.48
C VAL A 260 -5.94 4.56 -12.04
N HIS A 261 -5.61 3.31 -11.70
CA HIS A 261 -6.28 2.12 -12.21
C HIS A 261 -6.26 1.00 -11.16
N LEU A 262 -7.31 0.18 -11.14
CA LEU A 262 -7.44 -1.02 -10.32
C LEU A 262 -7.57 -2.24 -11.21
N TYR A 263 -6.69 -3.22 -11.03
CA TYR A 263 -6.70 -4.45 -11.83
C TYR A 263 -7.46 -5.55 -11.08
N TYR A 264 -8.48 -6.12 -11.72
CA TYR A 264 -9.40 -7.08 -11.12
C TYR A 264 -9.34 -8.51 -11.69
N ASP A 265 -8.58 -8.74 -12.77
CA ASP A 265 -8.44 -10.07 -13.39
C ASP A 265 -6.97 -10.52 -13.46
N GLN A 266 -6.27 -10.17 -14.55
CA GLN A 266 -4.89 -10.59 -14.79
C GLN A 266 -3.88 -9.84 -13.91
N TRP A 267 -2.79 -10.53 -13.54
CA TRP A 267 -1.73 -9.97 -12.71
C TRP A 267 -0.80 -9.05 -13.52
N PRO A 268 -0.71 -7.75 -13.21
CA PRO A 268 0.05 -6.79 -14.01
C PRO A 268 1.49 -6.62 -13.51
N THR A 269 2.40 -6.26 -14.42
CA THR A 269 3.75 -5.78 -14.09
C THR A 269 3.97 -4.36 -14.62
N GLY A 270 4.07 -4.19 -15.94
CA GLY A 270 4.45 -2.93 -16.58
C GLY A 270 3.37 -1.86 -16.61
N ILE A 271 3.80 -0.60 -16.74
CA ILE A 271 2.98 0.56 -17.07
C ILE A 271 3.72 1.45 -18.05
N ALA A 272 3.04 1.89 -19.11
CA ALA A 272 3.51 2.93 -20.01
C ALA A 272 2.46 4.05 -20.12
N VAL A 273 2.94 5.29 -20.20
CA VAL A 273 2.10 6.50 -20.27
C VAL A 273 2.48 7.31 -21.51
N SER A 274 1.48 7.54 -22.38
CA SER A 274 1.64 8.36 -23.59
C SER A 274 1.52 9.85 -23.30
N SER A 275 2.01 10.68 -24.22
CA SER A 275 1.89 12.14 -24.17
C SER A 275 0.44 12.61 -24.15
N THR A 276 -0.48 11.81 -24.72
CA THR A 276 -1.93 12.08 -24.77
C THR A 276 -2.69 11.53 -23.57
N GLY A 277 -2.02 10.84 -22.64
CA GLY A 277 -2.62 10.27 -21.43
C GLY A 277 -3.21 8.87 -21.58
N ARG A 278 -3.06 8.21 -22.73
CA ARG A 278 -3.31 6.76 -22.88
C ARG A 278 -2.35 5.98 -22.00
N LEU A 279 -2.84 4.89 -21.41
CA LEU A 279 -2.12 4.05 -20.45
C LEU A 279 -2.11 2.60 -20.95
N PHE A 280 -0.97 1.93 -20.83
CA PHE A 280 -0.81 0.54 -21.27
C PHE A 280 -0.11 -0.28 -20.20
N SER A 281 -0.59 -1.49 -19.94
CA SER A 281 0.06 -2.45 -19.06
C SER A 281 0.26 -3.78 -19.73
N ASN A 282 1.21 -4.56 -19.20
CA ASN A 282 1.42 -5.93 -19.61
C ASN A 282 1.21 -6.92 -18.44
N TYR A 283 0.97 -8.17 -18.83
CA TYR A 283 0.57 -9.28 -17.99
C TYR A 283 1.44 -10.48 -18.39
N PRO A 284 2.58 -10.70 -17.72
CA PRO A 284 3.55 -11.69 -18.16
C PRO A 284 3.09 -13.11 -17.79
N PRO A 285 2.97 -14.01 -18.78
CA PRO A 285 2.71 -15.43 -18.52
C PRO A 285 3.93 -16.16 -17.96
N GLY A 286 5.14 -15.60 -18.12
CA GLY A 286 6.36 -16.18 -17.57
C GLY A 286 6.51 -16.05 -16.04
N LEU A 287 5.65 -15.27 -15.39
CA LEU A 287 5.64 -15.10 -13.93
C LEU A 287 4.31 -15.49 -13.26
N ASP A 288 3.23 -15.58 -14.04
CA ASP A 288 1.92 -16.02 -13.56
C ASP A 288 1.23 -16.95 -14.58
N PRO A 289 0.96 -18.23 -14.25
CA PRO A 289 0.29 -19.14 -15.18
C PRO A 289 -1.15 -18.71 -15.49
N ASN A 290 -1.81 -17.88 -14.66
CA ASN A 290 -3.14 -17.33 -14.96
C ASN A 290 -3.11 -16.30 -16.09
N ASN A 291 -1.93 -15.79 -16.44
CA ASN A 291 -1.73 -14.92 -17.60
C ASN A 291 -1.43 -15.71 -18.88
N THR A 292 -1.18 -17.03 -18.80
CA THR A 292 -0.86 -17.86 -19.97
C THR A 292 -2.06 -18.00 -20.90
N ASN A 293 -1.92 -17.51 -22.12
CA ASN A 293 -2.89 -17.70 -23.19
C ASN A 293 -2.76 -19.11 -23.78
N ASP A 294 -3.88 -19.85 -23.87
CA ASP A 294 -3.97 -21.21 -24.42
C ASP A 294 -4.60 -21.27 -25.83
N GLY A 295 -4.80 -20.10 -26.46
CA GLY A 295 -5.46 -19.89 -27.74
C GLY A 295 -6.97 -19.72 -27.66
N SER A 296 -7.58 -19.96 -26.50
CA SER A 296 -9.05 -20.00 -26.33
C SER A 296 -9.60 -19.33 -25.06
N ASN A 297 -8.76 -19.13 -24.05
CA ASN A 297 -9.17 -18.60 -22.73
C ASN A 297 -9.34 -17.08 -22.66
N GLY A 298 -9.06 -16.36 -23.76
CA GLY A 298 -9.22 -14.90 -23.86
C GLY A 298 -8.21 -14.10 -23.05
N LYS A 299 -7.14 -14.73 -22.52
CA LYS A 299 -6.06 -14.03 -21.83
C LYS A 299 -5.20 -13.27 -22.82
N TYR A 300 -4.72 -12.11 -22.41
CA TYR A 300 -3.86 -11.25 -23.22
C TYR A 300 -2.62 -10.89 -22.41
N THR A 301 -1.55 -10.47 -23.09
CA THR A 301 -0.30 -10.11 -22.42
C THR A 301 -0.04 -8.61 -22.45
N VAL A 302 -0.77 -7.84 -23.27
CA VAL A 302 -0.74 -6.36 -23.27
C VAL A 302 -2.16 -5.81 -23.40
N ALA A 303 -2.48 -4.76 -22.64
CA ALA A 303 -3.73 -4.04 -22.77
C ALA A 303 -3.60 -2.53 -22.59
N GLU A 304 -4.50 -1.80 -23.24
CA GLU A 304 -4.80 -0.41 -22.95
C GLU A 304 -5.76 -0.32 -21.77
N LEU A 305 -5.52 0.63 -20.87
CA LEU A 305 -6.29 0.83 -19.64
C LEU A 305 -7.26 2.02 -19.77
N PHE A 306 -8.46 1.84 -19.24
CA PHE A 306 -9.53 2.85 -19.27
C PHE A 306 -9.97 3.28 -17.88
N ALA A 307 -10.46 4.52 -17.77
CA ALA A 307 -10.80 5.18 -16.49
C ALA A 307 -11.87 4.47 -15.64
N ASN A 308 -12.64 3.55 -16.21
CA ASN A 308 -13.61 2.71 -15.52
C ASN A 308 -13.01 1.42 -14.93
N ASN A 309 -11.68 1.30 -14.89
CA ASN A 309 -10.94 0.10 -14.50
C ASN A 309 -11.22 -1.11 -15.41
N THR A 310 -11.43 -0.86 -16.70
CA THR A 310 -11.48 -1.92 -17.71
C THR A 310 -10.27 -1.85 -18.62
N GLU A 311 -9.93 -3.00 -19.20
CA GLU A 311 -8.76 -3.18 -20.04
C GLU A 311 -9.16 -3.78 -21.39
N ARG A 312 -8.46 -3.40 -22.45
CA ARG A 312 -8.66 -3.93 -23.81
C ARG A 312 -7.34 -4.42 -24.38
N PRO A 313 -7.27 -5.66 -24.92
CA PRO A 313 -6.06 -6.17 -25.56
C PRO A 313 -5.51 -5.19 -26.59
N TYR A 314 -4.19 -4.99 -26.57
CA TYR A 314 -3.49 -4.04 -27.45
C TYR A 314 -2.22 -4.69 -28.04
N PRO A 315 -1.85 -4.45 -29.31
CA PRO A 315 -2.50 -3.57 -30.29
C PRO A 315 -3.86 -4.10 -30.78
N SER A 316 -4.09 -5.41 -30.69
CA SER A 316 -5.39 -6.01 -30.96
C SER A 316 -5.57 -7.30 -30.15
N ALA A 317 -6.81 -7.78 -30.09
CA ALA A 317 -7.12 -9.10 -29.52
C ALA A 317 -6.47 -10.23 -30.32
N GLU A 318 -6.42 -10.11 -31.65
CA GLU A 318 -5.77 -11.09 -32.54
C GLU A 318 -4.28 -11.19 -32.25
N TYR A 319 -3.58 -10.06 -32.16
CA TYR A 319 -2.13 -10.06 -31.92
C TYR A 319 -1.76 -10.61 -30.53
N ASN A 320 -2.67 -10.54 -29.55
CA ASN A 320 -2.50 -11.14 -28.23
C ASN A 320 -2.86 -12.64 -28.17
N ASN A 321 -3.48 -13.20 -29.20
CA ASN A 321 -4.01 -14.55 -29.21
C ASN A 321 -3.28 -15.42 -30.24
N SER A 322 -2.09 -15.91 -29.87
CA SER A 322 -1.30 -16.80 -30.73
C SER A 322 -2.03 -18.11 -31.05
N PRO A 323 -1.94 -18.63 -32.29
CA PRO A 323 -2.58 -19.90 -32.65
C PRO A 323 -2.04 -21.07 -31.82
N GLY A 324 -2.94 -21.73 -31.08
CA GLY A 324 -2.56 -22.81 -30.14
C GLY A 324 -1.99 -22.32 -28.80
N GLY A 325 -2.00 -21.00 -28.56
CA GLY A 325 -1.54 -20.36 -27.34
C GLY A 325 -0.05 -20.05 -27.30
N ALA A 326 0.39 -19.54 -26.14
CA ALA A 326 1.76 -19.08 -25.89
C ALA A 326 2.78 -20.23 -25.77
N ILE A 327 2.34 -21.48 -25.63
CA ILE A 327 3.19 -22.66 -25.42
C ILE A 327 3.02 -23.63 -26.58
N ASN A 328 4.14 -24.02 -27.18
CA ASN A 328 4.20 -25.07 -28.18
C ASN A 328 4.37 -26.44 -27.52
N TYR A 329 3.27 -27.18 -27.43
CA TYR A 329 3.25 -28.56 -26.91
C TYR A 329 3.65 -29.63 -27.94
N THR A 330 3.99 -29.26 -29.19
CA THR A 330 4.47 -30.23 -30.19
C THR A 330 5.95 -30.55 -30.04
N THR A 331 6.69 -29.84 -29.18
CA THR A 331 8.09 -30.12 -28.87
C THR A 331 8.22 -30.90 -27.56
N THR A 332 9.30 -31.67 -27.42
CA THR A 332 9.61 -32.40 -26.18
C THR A 332 11.04 -32.06 -25.72
N PRO A 333 11.22 -31.32 -24.60
CA PRO A 333 10.16 -30.73 -23.76
C PRO A 333 9.36 -29.61 -24.49
N PRO A 334 8.17 -29.23 -23.98
CA PRO A 334 7.44 -28.07 -24.49
C PRO A 334 8.29 -26.81 -24.46
N SER A 335 8.03 -25.91 -25.42
CA SER A 335 8.75 -24.65 -25.60
C SER A 335 7.78 -23.50 -25.74
N GLY A 336 8.26 -22.26 -25.63
CA GLY A 336 7.48 -21.09 -25.98
C GLY A 336 7.14 -21.13 -27.47
N ALA A 337 5.94 -20.67 -27.82
CA ALA A 337 5.58 -20.45 -29.22
C ALA A 337 6.50 -19.39 -29.85
N ASN A 338 6.66 -19.44 -31.17
CA ASN A 338 7.63 -18.63 -31.91
C ASN A 338 7.00 -17.78 -33.02
N TYR A 339 5.72 -17.47 -32.90
CA TYR A 339 5.04 -16.56 -33.80
C TYR A 339 5.64 -15.15 -33.69
N GLN A 340 6.16 -14.63 -34.80
CA GLN A 340 6.75 -13.29 -34.87
C GLN A 340 5.68 -12.20 -35.00
N ASP A 341 4.50 -12.58 -35.48
CA ASP A 341 3.31 -11.79 -35.73
C ASP A 341 2.25 -11.92 -34.62
N HIS A 342 2.63 -12.46 -33.46
CA HIS A 342 1.79 -12.54 -32.27
C HIS A 342 2.64 -12.34 -31.00
N LEU A 343 1.99 -11.91 -29.92
CA LEU A 343 2.60 -11.83 -28.60
C LEU A 343 2.57 -13.20 -27.92
N ILE A 344 3.67 -13.54 -27.26
CA ILE A 344 3.86 -14.82 -26.58
C ILE A 344 3.90 -14.61 -25.06
N GLY A 345 4.87 -13.86 -24.55
CA GLY A 345 5.00 -13.57 -23.13
C GLY A 345 5.68 -12.25 -22.87
N VAL A 346 4.90 -11.17 -22.89
CA VAL A 346 5.39 -9.80 -22.72
C VAL A 346 5.69 -9.50 -21.27
N GLN A 347 6.90 -9.02 -21.02
CA GLN A 347 7.37 -8.66 -19.68
C GLN A 347 7.44 -7.14 -19.45
N SER A 348 7.67 -6.33 -20.50
CA SER A 348 7.67 -4.88 -20.37
C SER A 348 7.03 -4.17 -21.55
N VAL A 349 6.40 -3.04 -21.24
CA VAL A 349 5.88 -2.07 -22.19
C VAL A 349 6.38 -0.67 -21.81
N VAL A 350 6.92 0.07 -22.78
CA VAL A 350 7.50 1.39 -22.55
C VAL A 350 7.18 2.28 -23.75
N ILE A 351 6.84 3.54 -23.49
CA ILE A 351 6.63 4.52 -24.55
C ILE A 351 7.89 5.36 -24.72
N ASP A 352 8.41 5.41 -25.93
CA ASP A 352 9.65 6.11 -26.25
C ASP A 352 9.46 7.64 -26.36
N PRO A 353 10.55 8.41 -26.59
CA PRO A 353 10.46 9.85 -26.77
C PRO A 353 9.62 10.34 -27.96
N LEU A 354 9.27 9.50 -28.93
CA LEU A 354 8.43 9.85 -30.08
C LEU A 354 6.96 9.46 -29.88
N ASP A 355 6.57 9.10 -28.65
CA ASP A 355 5.23 8.65 -28.28
C ASP A 355 4.78 7.36 -29.00
N ARG A 356 5.74 6.44 -29.22
CA ARG A 356 5.50 5.11 -29.76
C ARG A 356 5.54 4.09 -28.64
N LEU A 357 4.59 3.15 -28.61
CA LEU A 357 4.62 2.06 -27.64
C LEU A 357 5.56 0.97 -28.12
N TRP A 358 6.48 0.57 -27.26
CA TRP A 358 7.34 -0.58 -27.47
C TRP A 358 6.99 -1.70 -26.50
N ILE A 359 6.92 -2.91 -27.04
CA ILE A 359 6.50 -4.14 -26.35
C ILE A 359 7.68 -5.11 -26.36
N LEU A 360 8.16 -5.50 -25.19
CA LEU A 360 9.26 -6.43 -25.02
C LEU A 360 8.72 -7.83 -24.67
N ASP A 361 8.84 -8.74 -25.63
CA ASP A 361 8.36 -10.12 -25.53
C ASP A 361 9.52 -11.07 -25.21
N THR A 362 9.38 -11.83 -24.13
CA THR A 362 10.37 -12.82 -23.70
C THR A 362 10.32 -14.10 -24.52
N GLY A 363 9.19 -14.37 -25.20
CA GLY A 363 8.94 -15.66 -25.83
C GLY A 363 8.73 -16.81 -24.84
N ARG A 364 8.49 -16.52 -23.54
CA ARG A 364 8.39 -17.54 -22.48
C ARG A 364 7.06 -17.43 -21.72
N ALA A 365 6.55 -18.58 -21.31
CA ALA A 365 5.31 -18.70 -20.55
C ALA A 365 5.38 -19.85 -19.54
N LEU A 366 4.61 -19.76 -18.46
CA LEU A 366 4.46 -20.85 -17.51
C LEU A 366 3.38 -21.82 -17.99
N THR A 367 3.68 -23.11 -17.94
CA THR A 367 2.67 -24.17 -17.99
C THR A 367 1.77 -24.11 -16.74
N SER A 368 0.65 -24.83 -16.77
CA SER A 368 -0.30 -24.87 -15.65
C SER A 368 0.29 -25.41 -14.34
N ASP A 369 1.38 -26.17 -14.40
CA ASP A 369 2.13 -26.68 -13.25
C ASP A 369 3.24 -25.73 -12.76
N GLY A 370 3.38 -24.55 -13.39
CA GLY A 370 4.39 -23.56 -13.01
C GLY A 370 5.78 -23.79 -13.62
N THR A 371 5.92 -24.65 -14.62
CA THR A 371 7.19 -24.82 -15.35
C THR A 371 7.36 -23.71 -16.38
N LEU A 372 8.46 -22.95 -16.28
CA LEU A 372 8.79 -21.91 -17.26
C LEU A 372 9.43 -22.55 -18.50
N VAL A 373 8.72 -22.53 -19.63
CA VAL A 373 9.24 -23.13 -20.86
C VAL A 373 10.40 -22.31 -21.45
N LEU A 374 11.29 -22.99 -22.18
CA LEU A 374 12.38 -22.33 -22.89
C LEU A 374 11.85 -21.49 -24.05
N ALA A 375 12.47 -20.33 -24.29
CA ALA A 375 12.15 -19.54 -25.47
C ALA A 375 12.61 -20.25 -26.74
N SER A 376 11.78 -20.19 -27.79
CA SER A 376 12.10 -20.65 -29.12
C SER A 376 12.64 -19.50 -29.98
N VAL A 377 13.51 -19.81 -30.95
CA VAL A 377 13.98 -18.81 -31.93
C VAL A 377 12.77 -18.20 -32.66
N GLY A 378 12.68 -16.87 -32.67
CA GLY A 378 11.51 -16.13 -33.17
C GLY A 378 10.55 -15.64 -32.08
N GLY A 379 10.59 -16.24 -30.90
CA GLY A 379 9.78 -15.84 -29.74
C GLY A 379 10.24 -14.52 -29.12
N PRO A 380 11.49 -14.42 -28.61
CA PRO A 380 12.04 -13.19 -28.04
C PRO A 380 12.14 -12.07 -29.06
N LYS A 381 11.45 -10.96 -28.81
CA LYS A 381 11.37 -9.85 -29.77
C LYS A 381 10.98 -8.53 -29.11
N LEU A 382 11.29 -7.44 -29.81
CA LEU A 382 10.89 -6.08 -29.48
C LEU A 382 9.97 -5.54 -30.59
N ILE A 383 8.75 -5.16 -30.24
CA ILE A 383 7.74 -4.68 -31.20
C ILE A 383 7.46 -3.20 -30.95
N GLY A 384 7.56 -2.37 -31.99
CA GLY A 384 7.15 -0.97 -31.96
C GLY A 384 5.75 -0.79 -32.56
N VAL A 385 4.92 0.02 -31.91
CA VAL A 385 3.55 0.35 -32.31
C VAL A 385 3.38 1.87 -32.35
N ASP A 386 2.87 2.39 -33.46
CA ASP A 386 2.49 3.79 -33.59
C ASP A 386 1.15 4.01 -32.87
N LEU A 387 1.14 4.88 -31.86
CA LEU A 387 -0.04 5.18 -31.05
C LEU A 387 -1.05 6.10 -31.76
N THR A 388 -0.70 6.68 -32.91
CA THR A 388 -1.62 7.50 -33.72
C THR A 388 -2.50 6.62 -34.60
N THR A 389 -1.93 5.56 -35.16
CA THR A 389 -2.61 4.64 -36.08
C THR A 389 -2.98 3.30 -35.44
N ASP A 390 -2.50 3.03 -34.22
CA ASP A 390 -2.59 1.75 -33.52
C ASP A 390 -2.04 0.57 -34.36
N THR A 391 -1.02 0.84 -35.20
CA THR A 391 -0.40 -0.16 -36.09
C THR A 391 1.03 -0.47 -35.69
N ILE A 392 1.41 -1.74 -35.83
CA ILE A 392 2.79 -2.19 -35.66
C ILE A 392 3.66 -1.55 -36.74
N ILE A 393 4.75 -0.91 -36.34
CA ILE A 393 5.72 -0.26 -37.24
C ILE A 393 7.00 -1.07 -37.40
N GLN A 394 7.34 -1.92 -36.43
CA GLN A 394 8.57 -2.70 -36.46
C GLN A 394 8.49 -3.90 -35.52
N THR A 395 9.08 -5.01 -35.94
CA THR A 395 9.35 -6.17 -35.09
C THR A 395 10.82 -6.54 -35.22
N ILE A 396 11.56 -6.49 -34.13
CA ILE A 396 12.98 -6.86 -34.04
C ILE A 396 13.07 -8.19 -33.29
N VAL A 397 13.42 -9.26 -33.99
CA VAL A 397 13.61 -10.59 -33.39
C VAL A 397 15.04 -10.73 -32.91
N PHE A 398 15.23 -11.17 -31.66
CA PHE A 398 16.56 -11.33 -31.10
C PHE A 398 17.21 -12.65 -31.54
N PRO A 399 18.48 -12.63 -31.97
CA PRO A 399 19.21 -13.84 -32.30
C PRO A 399 19.60 -14.60 -31.01
N PRO A 400 19.80 -15.93 -31.08
CA PRO A 400 19.96 -16.78 -29.90
C PRO A 400 21.26 -16.54 -29.10
N ASP A 401 22.25 -15.88 -29.70
CA ASP A 401 23.48 -15.44 -29.03
C ASP A 401 23.29 -14.17 -28.20
N VAL A 402 22.24 -13.38 -28.48
CA VAL A 402 21.83 -12.19 -27.73
C VAL A 402 20.78 -12.54 -26.68
N ALA A 403 19.69 -13.18 -27.10
CA ALA A 403 18.61 -13.68 -26.24
C ALA A 403 18.61 -15.21 -26.28
N THR A 404 19.17 -15.83 -25.24
CA THR A 404 19.24 -17.29 -25.17
C THR A 404 17.87 -17.90 -24.85
N PRO A 405 17.69 -19.22 -25.02
CA PRO A 405 16.46 -19.90 -24.59
C PRO A 405 16.10 -19.71 -23.10
N PHE A 406 17.10 -19.40 -22.28
CA PHE A 406 16.98 -19.16 -20.83
C PHE A 406 16.87 -17.67 -20.47
N SER A 407 17.01 -16.76 -21.44
CA SER A 407 16.91 -15.32 -21.17
C SER A 407 15.51 -14.96 -20.68
N TYR A 408 15.44 -13.93 -19.85
CA TYR A 408 14.19 -13.32 -19.41
C TYR A 408 14.34 -11.81 -19.56
N LEU A 409 14.01 -11.31 -20.74
CA LEU A 409 14.15 -9.90 -21.10
C LEU A 409 13.16 -9.09 -20.27
N ASN A 410 13.64 -8.28 -19.32
CA ASN A 410 12.77 -7.65 -18.33
C ASN A 410 12.34 -6.25 -18.74
N ASP A 411 13.25 -5.28 -18.66
CA ASP A 411 12.92 -3.86 -18.84
C ASP A 411 13.73 -3.23 -19.99
N VAL A 412 13.25 -2.12 -20.56
CA VAL A 412 13.85 -1.47 -21.75
C VAL A 412 13.82 0.05 -21.69
N ARG A 413 14.91 0.73 -22.07
CA ARG A 413 14.95 2.20 -22.20
C ARG A 413 15.49 2.64 -23.55
N PHE A 414 14.97 3.75 -24.05
CA PHE A 414 15.21 4.24 -25.40
C PHE A 414 15.99 5.55 -25.39
N ASP A 415 17.01 5.61 -26.24
CA ASP A 415 17.80 6.80 -26.50
C ASP A 415 17.76 7.10 -28.00
N LEU A 416 17.03 8.13 -28.39
CA LEU A 416 16.82 8.48 -29.80
C LEU A 416 17.68 9.65 -30.26
N ARG A 417 18.64 10.10 -29.42
CA ARG A 417 19.59 11.16 -29.82
C ARG A 417 20.35 10.74 -31.08
N GLY A 418 20.69 11.71 -31.92
CA GLY A 418 21.46 11.47 -33.15
C GLY A 418 22.86 10.89 -32.88
N ASN A 419 23.45 10.26 -33.90
CA ASN A 419 24.84 9.73 -33.90
C ASN A 419 25.14 8.56 -32.95
N LEU A 420 24.15 7.91 -32.34
CA LEU A 420 24.38 6.82 -31.38
C LEU A 420 24.78 5.49 -32.03
N SER A 421 24.23 5.18 -33.22
CA SER A 421 24.48 3.92 -33.95
C SER A 421 25.55 4.04 -35.04
N GLY A 422 26.38 5.09 -35.02
CA GLY A 422 27.35 5.38 -36.09
C GLY A 422 26.73 5.98 -37.37
N ALA A 423 25.41 6.04 -37.46
CA ALA A 423 24.68 6.78 -38.48
C ALA A 423 24.39 8.21 -38.02
N SER A 424 24.56 9.18 -38.93
CA SER A 424 24.44 10.64 -38.67
C SER A 424 23.05 11.08 -38.13
N SER A 425 22.07 10.21 -38.31
CA SER A 425 20.64 10.37 -37.97
C SER A 425 19.99 8.97 -38.01
N GLY A 426 20.26 8.15 -37.00
CA GLY A 426 19.63 6.84 -36.83
C GLY A 426 18.37 6.93 -35.95
N PRO A 427 17.45 5.96 -36.02
CA PRO A 427 16.22 5.94 -35.20
C PRO A 427 16.45 5.58 -33.73
N GLY A 428 17.68 5.70 -33.22
CA GLY A 428 18.05 5.50 -31.83
C GLY A 428 18.52 4.10 -31.46
N VAL A 429 18.72 3.89 -30.16
CA VAL A 429 19.11 2.62 -29.55
C VAL A 429 18.20 2.29 -28.37
N ALA A 430 18.03 1.00 -28.09
CA ALA A 430 17.39 0.51 -26.87
C ALA A 430 18.38 -0.26 -26.00
N TYR A 431 18.20 -0.15 -24.68
CA TYR A 431 18.96 -0.86 -23.65
C TYR A 431 18.02 -1.76 -22.87
N ILE A 432 18.34 -3.05 -22.77
CA ILE A 432 17.48 -4.08 -22.20
C ILE A 432 18.22 -4.84 -21.12
N THR A 433 17.54 -5.15 -20.01
CA THR A 433 18.06 -6.05 -18.98
C THR A 433 17.62 -7.50 -19.20
N ASP A 434 18.52 -8.44 -18.92
CA ASP A 434 18.20 -9.87 -18.85
C ASP A 434 18.18 -10.32 -17.39
N SER A 435 16.98 -10.46 -16.82
CA SER A 435 16.77 -10.75 -15.39
C SER A 435 16.73 -12.24 -15.06
N SER A 436 16.99 -13.10 -16.06
CA SER A 436 16.91 -14.56 -15.96
C SER A 436 17.36 -15.15 -14.63
N ASN A 437 16.50 -15.98 -14.04
CA ASN A 437 16.82 -16.80 -12.87
C ASN A 437 17.76 -17.98 -13.18
N GLU A 438 18.08 -18.19 -14.46
CA GLU A 438 18.85 -19.33 -14.97
C GLU A 438 20.28 -18.93 -15.39
N GLY A 439 20.67 -17.66 -15.17
CA GLY A 439 22.06 -17.29 -14.86
C GLY A 439 22.87 -16.54 -15.91
N ARG A 440 22.42 -16.42 -17.17
CA ARG A 440 23.02 -15.47 -18.13
C ARG A 440 22.32 -14.12 -17.96
N ASN A 441 22.74 -13.33 -16.98
CA ASN A 441 22.31 -11.93 -16.82
C ASN A 441 23.30 -10.96 -17.48
N GLY A 442 22.81 -9.83 -17.98
CA GLY A 442 23.59 -8.91 -18.80
C GLY A 442 22.72 -7.77 -19.35
N ILE A 443 23.37 -6.86 -20.06
CA ILE A 443 22.72 -5.72 -20.72
C ILE A 443 22.76 -5.94 -22.22
N ILE A 444 21.60 -5.89 -22.87
CA ILE A 444 21.44 -6.03 -24.31
C ILE A 444 21.23 -4.66 -24.92
N ILE A 445 21.88 -4.41 -26.05
CA ILE A 445 21.77 -3.18 -26.82
C ILE A 445 21.14 -3.52 -28.16
N VAL A 446 20.23 -2.67 -28.63
CA VAL A 446 19.54 -2.83 -29.91
C VAL A 446 19.68 -1.53 -30.69
N ASP A 447 20.22 -1.59 -31.91
CA ASP A 447 20.10 -0.52 -32.88
C ASP A 447 18.71 -0.60 -33.52
N LEU A 448 17.88 0.41 -33.28
CA LEU A 448 16.48 0.41 -33.72
C LEU A 448 16.36 0.57 -35.25
N GLY A 449 17.41 1.00 -35.94
CA GLY A 449 17.39 1.24 -37.38
C GLY A 449 17.77 0.01 -38.17
N SER A 450 18.86 -0.64 -37.77
CA SER A 450 19.30 -1.87 -38.39
C SER A 450 18.56 -3.11 -37.85
N GLY A 451 18.02 -3.02 -36.63
CA GLY A 451 17.52 -4.17 -35.88
C GLY A 451 18.64 -5.05 -35.31
N GLU A 452 19.90 -4.66 -35.49
CA GLU A 452 21.03 -5.40 -34.95
C GLU A 452 21.10 -5.26 -33.43
N SER A 453 21.43 -6.35 -32.74
CA SER A 453 21.53 -6.38 -31.28
C SER A 453 22.78 -7.10 -30.81
N TRP A 454 23.29 -6.72 -29.65
CA TRP A 454 24.46 -7.34 -29.01
C TRP A 454 24.35 -7.25 -27.48
N ARG A 455 25.25 -7.93 -26.79
CA ARG A 455 25.24 -8.05 -25.33
C ARG A 455 26.56 -7.61 -24.71
N HIS A 456 26.46 -6.94 -23.58
CA HIS A 456 27.58 -6.53 -22.73
C HIS A 456 27.37 -6.94 -21.27
N LEU A 457 28.48 -6.97 -20.51
CA LEU A 457 28.51 -7.26 -19.08
C LEU A 457 28.01 -8.68 -18.73
N ASP A 458 28.03 -9.60 -19.70
CA ASP A 458 27.44 -10.93 -19.56
C ASP A 458 28.09 -11.71 -18.41
N GLY A 459 27.29 -12.07 -17.41
CA GLY A 459 27.75 -12.83 -16.25
C GLY A 459 28.62 -12.04 -15.26
N LEU A 460 28.74 -10.72 -15.41
CA LEU A 460 29.45 -9.86 -14.46
C LEU A 460 28.71 -9.86 -13.10
N PRO A 461 29.41 -9.81 -11.95
CA PRO A 461 28.75 -9.74 -10.64
C PRO A 461 27.72 -8.60 -10.49
N ALA A 462 27.95 -7.47 -11.17
CA ALA A 462 27.05 -6.30 -11.13
C ALA A 462 25.72 -6.50 -11.88
N VAL A 463 25.56 -7.56 -12.67
CA VAL A 463 24.29 -7.91 -13.33
C VAL A 463 23.70 -9.23 -12.82
N ARG A 464 24.47 -10.01 -12.06
CA ARG A 464 24.02 -11.28 -11.50
C ARG A 464 23.42 -11.11 -10.11
N ALA A 465 22.45 -11.96 -9.80
CA ALA A 465 21.91 -12.08 -8.47
C ALA A 465 23.01 -12.32 -7.42
N GLU A 466 22.93 -11.62 -6.29
CA GLU A 466 23.79 -11.87 -5.14
C GLU A 466 23.50 -13.26 -4.55
N GLY A 467 24.56 -14.02 -4.27
CA GLY A 467 24.42 -15.35 -3.69
C GLY A 467 23.79 -15.32 -2.31
N GLN A 468 22.84 -16.24 -2.05
CA GLN A 468 22.15 -16.39 -0.77
C GLN A 468 21.39 -15.13 -0.30
N PHE A 469 20.97 -14.31 -1.25
CA PHE A 469 20.27 -13.07 -0.97
C PHE A 469 18.85 -13.32 -0.43
N VAL A 470 18.48 -12.60 0.64
CA VAL A 470 17.13 -12.62 1.22
C VAL A 470 16.64 -11.18 1.43
N ALA A 471 15.55 -10.84 0.74
CA ALA A 471 14.82 -9.59 0.95
C ALA A 471 13.89 -9.71 2.16
N HIS A 472 13.64 -8.60 2.85
CA HIS A 472 12.67 -8.53 3.95
C HIS A 472 11.54 -7.56 3.64
N VAL A 473 10.38 -8.07 3.21
CA VAL A 473 9.21 -7.24 2.94
C VAL A 473 8.28 -7.27 4.16
N TRP A 474 7.97 -6.09 4.71
CA TRP A 474 7.16 -5.95 5.93
C TRP A 474 7.71 -6.69 7.17
N GLY A 475 9.02 -6.97 7.17
CA GLY A 475 9.69 -7.74 8.21
C GLY A 475 9.60 -9.25 8.05
N GLU A 476 8.98 -9.73 6.96
CA GLU A 476 8.98 -11.15 6.58
C GLU A 476 10.14 -11.44 5.61
N PRO A 477 10.98 -12.44 5.88
CA PRO A 477 11.99 -12.87 4.93
C PRO A 477 11.32 -13.53 3.72
N LEU A 478 11.74 -13.16 2.52
CA LEU A 478 11.25 -13.74 1.27
C LEU A 478 12.24 -14.78 0.75
N TYR A 479 11.92 -16.04 0.98
CA TYR A 479 12.59 -17.18 0.35
C TYR A 479 11.82 -17.61 -0.91
N GLY A 480 12.55 -18.04 -1.92
CA GLY A 480 11.97 -18.50 -3.18
C GLY A 480 11.84 -20.02 -3.24
N LEU A 481 11.03 -20.50 -4.17
CA LEU A 481 10.85 -21.92 -4.49
C LEU A 481 11.28 -22.19 -5.94
N PRO A 482 12.59 -22.15 -6.23
CA PRO A 482 13.09 -22.22 -7.61
C PRO A 482 12.82 -23.56 -8.31
N GLN A 483 12.45 -24.61 -7.55
CA GLN A 483 12.13 -25.94 -8.07
C GLN A 483 10.63 -26.27 -7.95
N GLY A 484 9.77 -25.27 -7.76
CA GLY A 484 8.34 -25.46 -7.55
C GLY A 484 7.96 -25.78 -6.11
N GLU A 485 6.67 -26.03 -5.89
CA GLU A 485 6.06 -26.18 -4.55
C GLU A 485 6.68 -27.30 -3.71
N ASP A 486 6.99 -28.44 -4.33
CA ASP A 486 7.61 -29.60 -3.66
C ASP A 486 9.14 -29.51 -3.57
N GLY A 487 9.71 -28.44 -4.13
CA GLY A 487 11.15 -28.21 -4.16
C GLY A 487 11.72 -27.73 -2.82
N PRO A 488 13.05 -27.83 -2.63
CA PRO A 488 13.69 -27.23 -1.46
C PRO A 488 13.52 -25.71 -1.46
N VAL A 489 13.29 -25.15 -0.28
CA VAL A 489 13.31 -23.70 -0.05
C VAL A 489 14.68 -23.14 -0.46
N GLY A 490 14.67 -22.12 -1.30
CA GLY A 490 15.86 -21.47 -1.83
C GLY A 490 15.75 -19.96 -1.80
N TYR A 491 16.52 -19.32 -2.68
CA TYR A 491 16.52 -17.87 -2.87
C TYR A 491 15.78 -17.53 -4.17
N ALA A 492 15.44 -16.27 -4.38
CA ALA A 492 14.92 -15.78 -5.66
C ALA A 492 16.07 -15.10 -6.43
N PRO A 493 16.76 -15.81 -7.36
CA PRO A 493 18.03 -15.35 -7.94
C PRO A 493 17.81 -14.46 -9.17
N VAL A 494 16.96 -13.44 -9.05
CA VAL A 494 16.66 -12.52 -10.15
C VAL A 494 17.83 -11.54 -10.33
N GLY A 495 18.39 -11.52 -11.54
CA GLY A 495 19.55 -10.70 -11.90
C GLY A 495 19.18 -9.25 -12.20
N SER A 496 19.93 -8.62 -13.11
CA SER A 496 19.71 -7.25 -13.60
C SER A 496 18.29 -7.07 -14.10
N ASP A 497 17.62 -6.04 -13.61
CA ASP A 497 16.20 -5.83 -13.84
C ASP A 497 15.88 -4.37 -14.10
N GLY A 498 15.48 -3.61 -13.07
CA GLY A 498 15.16 -2.21 -13.23
C GLY A 498 16.32 -1.41 -13.82
N ILE A 499 15.99 -0.64 -14.86
CA ILE A 499 16.93 0.10 -15.71
C ILE A 499 16.38 1.50 -15.99
N THR A 500 17.26 2.50 -16.04
CA THR A 500 16.89 3.86 -16.46
C THR A 500 18.09 4.61 -17.03
N LEU A 501 17.82 5.63 -17.84
CA LEU A 501 18.84 6.52 -18.36
C LEU A 501 18.89 7.80 -17.52
N SER A 502 20.08 8.34 -17.36
CA SER A 502 20.27 9.75 -16.96
C SER A 502 19.51 10.69 -17.90
N ALA A 503 19.18 11.89 -17.42
CA ALA A 503 18.43 12.89 -18.19
C ALA A 503 19.14 13.35 -19.47
N ASP A 504 20.47 13.25 -19.53
CA ASP A 504 21.25 13.52 -20.74
C ASP A 504 21.45 12.28 -21.61
N GLY A 505 21.15 11.07 -21.13
CA GLY A 505 21.34 9.79 -21.82
C GLY A 505 22.76 9.23 -21.78
N GLU A 506 23.70 9.87 -21.09
CA GLU A 506 25.12 9.47 -21.09
C GLU A 506 25.42 8.30 -20.16
N GLU A 507 24.63 8.11 -19.11
CA GLU A 507 24.75 7.02 -18.14
C GLU A 507 23.50 6.15 -18.13
N LEU A 508 23.70 4.83 -18.11
CA LEU A 508 22.67 3.83 -17.86
C LEU A 508 22.78 3.36 -16.42
N PHE A 509 21.69 3.43 -15.66
CA PHE A 509 21.58 2.92 -14.29
C PHE A 509 20.81 1.61 -14.28
N TRP A 510 21.23 0.67 -13.42
CA TRP A 510 20.48 -0.55 -13.16
C TRP A 510 20.73 -1.12 -11.76
N SER A 511 19.99 -2.16 -11.42
CA SER A 511 20.31 -3.03 -10.29
C SER A 511 19.75 -4.42 -10.50
N GLN A 512 20.22 -5.36 -9.69
CA GLN A 512 19.63 -6.67 -9.56
C GLN A 512 18.47 -6.63 -8.56
N VAL A 513 17.41 -7.41 -8.79
CA VAL A 513 16.35 -7.58 -7.78
C VAL A 513 16.92 -8.33 -6.57
N ALA A 514 17.71 -9.38 -6.80
CA ALA A 514 18.44 -10.09 -5.75
C ALA A 514 19.72 -9.34 -5.36
N GLY A 515 19.57 -8.10 -4.92
CA GLY A 515 20.68 -7.23 -4.51
C GLY A 515 20.19 -5.92 -3.92
N ARG A 516 21.11 -5.12 -3.37
CA ARG A 516 20.80 -3.77 -2.85
C ARG A 516 21.53 -2.65 -3.56
N TYR A 517 22.48 -2.95 -4.43
CA TYR A 517 23.38 -1.95 -5.01
C TYR A 517 22.83 -1.31 -6.27
N LEU A 518 23.00 0.00 -6.39
CA LEU A 518 22.76 0.74 -7.62
C LEU A 518 24.05 0.76 -8.44
N HIS A 519 23.96 0.36 -9.70
CA HIS A 519 25.07 0.37 -10.65
C HIS A 519 24.83 1.36 -11.77
N SER A 520 25.91 1.86 -12.39
CA SER A 520 25.83 2.58 -13.66
C SER A 520 27.00 2.28 -14.60
N VAL A 521 26.85 2.64 -15.87
CA VAL A 521 27.88 2.54 -16.89
C VAL A 521 27.64 3.62 -17.96
N PRO A 522 28.69 4.23 -18.53
CA PRO A 522 28.53 5.14 -19.65
C PRO A 522 27.92 4.41 -20.85
N THR A 523 26.87 4.98 -21.43
CA THR A 523 26.13 4.36 -22.54
C THR A 523 26.99 4.21 -23.79
N GLU A 524 28.00 5.07 -23.99
CA GLU A 524 29.00 4.93 -25.06
C GLU A 524 29.76 3.59 -25.01
N ARG A 525 30.02 3.08 -23.81
CA ARG A 525 30.78 1.82 -23.62
C ARG A 525 29.96 0.62 -24.02
N LEU A 526 28.65 0.68 -23.76
CA LEU A 526 27.69 -0.34 -24.17
C LEU A 526 27.45 -0.33 -25.68
N ARG A 527 27.53 0.84 -26.32
CA ARG A 527 27.32 0.95 -27.77
C ARG A 527 28.54 0.52 -28.59
N ALA A 528 29.75 0.60 -28.04
CA ALA A 528 30.97 0.31 -28.76
C ALA A 528 31.11 -1.18 -29.11
N ARG A 529 31.59 -1.52 -30.31
CA ARG A 529 31.67 -2.92 -30.81
C ARG A 529 33.07 -3.39 -31.25
N SER A 530 34.12 -2.76 -30.73
CA SER A 530 35.50 -3.18 -30.97
C SER A 530 35.87 -4.43 -30.17
N ARG A 531 37.01 -5.06 -30.50
CA ARG A 531 37.52 -6.23 -29.76
C ARG A 531 37.78 -5.97 -28.26
N SER A 532 37.97 -4.71 -27.86
CA SER A 532 38.18 -4.30 -26.46
C SER A 532 36.93 -3.77 -25.78
N SER A 533 35.79 -3.68 -26.47
CA SER A 533 34.58 -3.06 -25.95
C SER A 533 34.08 -3.68 -24.66
N GLU A 534 34.04 -5.02 -24.57
CA GLU A 534 33.56 -5.68 -23.35
C GLU A 534 34.41 -5.33 -22.12
N VAL A 535 35.73 -5.36 -22.27
CA VAL A 535 36.65 -4.99 -21.17
C VAL A 535 36.48 -3.53 -20.77
N LEU A 536 36.25 -2.64 -21.74
CA LEU A 536 36.02 -1.22 -21.48
C LEU A 536 34.65 -0.95 -20.84
N ALA A 537 33.61 -1.70 -21.22
CA ALA A 537 32.29 -1.65 -20.59
C ALA A 537 32.37 -2.11 -19.14
N GLN A 538 33.03 -3.23 -18.86
CA GLN A 538 33.26 -3.72 -17.50
C GLN A 538 34.04 -2.71 -16.64
N ALA A 539 35.08 -2.10 -17.19
CA ALA A 539 35.87 -1.07 -16.49
C ALA A 539 35.08 0.22 -16.23
N GLY A 540 34.04 0.48 -17.02
CA GLY A 540 33.14 1.63 -16.85
C GLY A 540 32.06 1.44 -15.80
N VAL A 541 31.89 0.24 -15.24
CA VAL A 541 30.84 -0.03 -14.24
C VAL A 541 31.17 0.67 -12.92
N ALA A 542 30.27 1.53 -12.48
CA ALA A 542 30.30 2.18 -11.17
C ALA A 542 29.29 1.54 -10.20
N ASN A 543 29.62 1.52 -8.91
CA ASN A 543 28.72 1.13 -7.83
C ASN A 543 28.45 2.36 -6.95
N HIS A 544 27.18 2.76 -6.87
CA HIS A 544 26.71 3.96 -6.17
C HIS A 544 26.22 3.70 -4.74
N GLY A 545 26.42 2.48 -4.24
CA GLY A 545 26.00 2.07 -2.90
C GLY A 545 24.58 1.51 -2.86
N GLN A 546 24.02 1.40 -1.66
CA GLN A 546 22.77 0.68 -1.42
C GLN A 546 21.54 1.58 -1.60
N LYS A 547 20.58 1.11 -2.40
CA LYS A 547 19.25 1.73 -2.60
C LYS A 547 18.11 0.99 -1.89
N GLY A 548 18.35 -0.26 -1.51
CA GLY A 548 17.33 -1.22 -1.07
C GLY A 548 16.93 -2.20 -2.18
N VAL A 549 16.00 -3.11 -1.86
CA VAL A 549 15.50 -4.09 -2.84
C VAL A 549 14.44 -3.43 -3.71
N SER A 550 14.67 -3.46 -5.01
CA SER A 550 13.82 -2.82 -6.00
C SER A 550 13.62 -3.77 -7.17
N ASP A 551 12.51 -3.56 -7.85
CA ASP A 551 12.26 -4.12 -9.17
C ASP A 551 12.64 -3.04 -10.21
N GLY A 552 11.67 -2.50 -10.95
CA GLY A 552 11.81 -1.43 -11.94
C GLY A 552 12.26 -0.06 -11.42
N PHE A 553 12.72 0.76 -12.37
CA PHE A 553 13.33 2.07 -12.17
C PHE A 553 12.71 3.10 -13.11
N GLU A 554 12.84 4.39 -12.81
CA GLU A 554 12.65 5.43 -13.81
C GLU A 554 13.42 6.70 -13.45
N SER A 555 13.69 7.57 -14.43
CA SER A 555 14.27 8.89 -14.21
C SER A 555 13.40 10.02 -14.75
N ASP A 556 13.60 11.23 -14.23
CA ASP A 556 12.91 12.44 -14.68
C ASP A 556 13.88 13.48 -15.29
N THR A 557 13.30 14.55 -15.83
CA THR A 557 14.04 15.71 -16.38
C THR A 557 14.92 16.45 -15.36
N ASN A 558 14.77 16.20 -14.05
CA ASN A 558 15.69 16.73 -13.03
C ASN A 558 16.91 15.83 -12.83
N ASN A 559 17.05 14.78 -13.63
CA ASN A 559 18.07 13.75 -13.51
C ASN A 559 17.99 13.02 -12.16
N ILE A 560 16.78 12.82 -11.63
CA ILE A 560 16.58 12.02 -10.41
C ILE A 560 16.19 10.60 -10.82
N VAL A 561 16.90 9.61 -10.27
CA VAL A 561 16.62 8.18 -10.44
C VAL A 561 15.66 7.73 -9.34
N TYR A 562 14.48 7.26 -9.70
CA TYR A 562 13.48 6.67 -8.82
C TYR A 562 13.54 5.15 -8.86
N VAL A 563 13.49 4.54 -7.68
CA VAL A 563 13.58 3.09 -7.52
C VAL A 563 12.58 2.59 -6.50
N GLY A 564 12.00 1.41 -6.72
CA GLY A 564 11.22 0.74 -5.68
C GLY A 564 12.06 0.46 -4.43
N ASN A 565 11.43 0.41 -3.27
CA ASN A 565 12.04 -0.14 -2.06
C ASN A 565 10.99 -0.91 -1.26
N MET A 566 10.86 -2.19 -1.60
CA MET A 566 9.88 -3.11 -1.00
C MET A 566 10.18 -3.40 0.49
N GLU A 567 11.44 -3.34 0.91
CA GLU A 567 11.82 -3.51 2.33
C GLU A 567 11.33 -2.35 3.21
N GLN A 568 11.01 -1.22 2.59
CA GLN A 568 10.58 0.00 3.26
C GLN A 568 9.19 0.51 2.86
N ASN A 569 8.42 -0.23 2.07
CA ASN A 569 7.10 0.20 1.59
C ASN A 569 7.18 1.56 0.90
N ALA A 570 8.21 1.77 0.10
CA ALA A 570 8.58 3.07 -0.41
C ALA A 570 9.00 3.03 -1.87
N VAL A 571 8.99 4.21 -2.48
CA VAL A 571 9.82 4.56 -3.62
C VAL A 571 10.94 5.44 -3.07
N ASN A 572 12.17 5.10 -3.39
CA ASN A 572 13.36 5.88 -3.09
C ASN A 572 13.79 6.70 -4.30
N TRP A 573 14.63 7.70 -4.06
CA TRP A 573 15.28 8.49 -5.10
C TRP A 573 16.80 8.48 -4.93
N TYR A 574 17.52 8.70 -6.02
CA TYR A 574 18.96 8.89 -6.08
C TYR A 574 19.28 10.06 -7.02
N SER A 575 20.22 10.93 -6.63
CA SER A 575 20.70 12.02 -7.47
C SER A 575 22.13 11.72 -7.97
N PRO A 576 22.32 11.50 -9.29
CA PRO A 576 23.64 11.36 -9.90
C PRO A 576 24.55 12.57 -9.69
N ALA A 577 23.98 13.78 -9.55
CA ALA A 577 24.74 15.02 -9.42
C ALA A 577 25.62 15.06 -8.15
N ASN A 578 25.22 14.36 -7.08
CA ASN A 578 25.94 14.41 -5.80
C ASN A 578 25.92 13.08 -5.01
N GLY A 579 25.36 12.01 -5.58
CA GLY A 579 25.27 10.69 -4.95
C GLY A 579 24.31 10.59 -3.77
N THR A 580 23.47 11.60 -3.51
CA THR A 580 22.51 11.56 -2.41
C THR A 580 21.32 10.65 -2.73
N THR A 581 20.79 9.98 -1.71
CA THR A 581 19.62 9.12 -1.81
C THR A 581 18.69 9.28 -0.62
N GLY A 582 17.41 8.99 -0.79
CA GLY A 582 16.42 9.03 0.27
C GLY A 582 15.07 8.45 -0.12
N VAL A 583 14.12 8.52 0.79
CA VAL A 583 12.72 8.13 0.53
C VAL A 583 12.04 9.26 -0.24
N PHE A 584 11.47 8.94 -1.40
CA PHE A 584 10.63 9.86 -2.15
C PHE A 584 9.19 9.81 -1.66
N VAL A 585 8.56 8.63 -1.69
CA VAL A 585 7.23 8.38 -1.13
C VAL A 585 7.21 7.09 -0.34
N ARG A 586 6.50 7.08 0.78
CA ARG A 586 6.27 5.90 1.61
C ARG A 586 4.78 5.80 1.91
N ASP A 587 4.20 4.62 1.73
CA ASP A 587 2.81 4.35 2.10
C ASP A 587 2.67 2.85 2.41
N PRO A 588 1.92 2.43 3.45
CA PRO A 588 1.74 1.02 3.77
C PRO A 588 1.11 0.19 2.64
N ARG A 589 0.46 0.83 1.65
CA ARG A 589 -0.07 0.15 0.46
C ARG A 589 1.03 -0.30 -0.50
N ILE A 590 2.22 0.28 -0.44
CA ILE A 590 3.37 -0.11 -1.26
C ILE A 590 3.98 -1.39 -0.65
N ASN A 591 3.81 -2.51 -1.33
CA ASN A 591 4.47 -3.79 -1.01
C ASN A 591 5.63 -4.05 -1.97
N TRP A 592 5.31 -4.15 -3.25
CA TRP A 592 6.21 -4.42 -4.35
C TRP A 592 5.90 -3.41 -5.44
N VAL A 593 6.83 -2.51 -5.70
CA VAL A 593 6.73 -1.61 -6.84
C VAL A 593 7.44 -2.29 -7.99
N ASP A 594 6.70 -2.65 -9.02
CA ASP A 594 7.21 -3.44 -10.13
C ASP A 594 7.76 -2.54 -11.22
N THR A 595 6.91 -1.79 -11.93
CA THR A 595 7.37 -0.92 -13.03
C THR A 595 7.01 0.54 -12.76
N PHE A 596 7.81 1.46 -13.31
CA PHE A 596 7.61 2.89 -13.27
C PHE A 596 7.43 3.47 -14.68
N ALA A 597 6.75 4.62 -14.77
CA ALA A 597 6.75 5.48 -15.95
C ALA A 597 6.64 6.94 -15.53
N THR A 598 7.47 7.81 -16.10
CA THR A 598 7.31 9.26 -15.98
C THR A 598 6.38 9.78 -17.07
N GLY A 599 5.36 10.54 -16.68
CA GLY A 599 4.44 11.21 -17.60
C GLY A 599 4.93 12.61 -17.96
N GLU A 600 4.61 13.08 -19.16
CA GLU A 600 4.78 14.49 -19.55
C GLU A 600 3.91 15.44 -18.71
N ASP A 601 2.88 14.90 -18.04
CA ASP A 601 2.05 15.62 -17.06
C ASP A 601 2.76 15.86 -15.71
N GLY A 602 4.01 15.42 -15.57
CA GLY A 602 4.85 15.61 -14.39
C GLY A 602 4.47 14.70 -13.22
N TYR A 603 3.93 13.53 -13.51
CA TYR A 603 3.67 12.48 -12.53
C TYR A 603 4.58 11.27 -12.75
N LEU A 604 4.95 10.62 -11.64
CA LEU A 604 5.54 9.30 -11.62
C LEU A 604 4.43 8.28 -11.40
N TYR A 605 4.21 7.44 -12.39
CA TYR A 605 3.28 6.31 -12.37
C TYR A 605 4.04 5.05 -11.95
N PHE A 606 3.40 4.19 -11.17
CA PHE A 606 4.00 2.92 -10.81
C PHE A 606 2.98 1.87 -10.36
N THR A 607 3.24 0.62 -10.73
CA THR A 607 2.39 -0.52 -10.39
C THR A 607 2.76 -1.08 -9.03
N VAL A 608 1.74 -1.49 -8.26
CA VAL A 608 1.90 -2.24 -7.02
C VAL A 608 1.13 -3.55 -7.13
N ASN A 609 1.86 -4.63 -7.36
CA ASN A 609 1.30 -5.89 -7.84
C ASN A 609 1.37 -7.06 -6.83
N GLN A 610 1.93 -6.85 -5.64
CA GLN A 610 2.00 -7.88 -4.60
C GLN A 610 2.82 -9.11 -5.00
N LEU A 611 3.88 -8.98 -5.82
CA LEU A 611 4.74 -10.12 -6.20
C LEU A 611 5.27 -10.89 -4.98
N ASN A 612 5.60 -10.21 -3.88
CA ASN A 612 6.00 -10.85 -2.62
C ASN A 612 4.96 -11.80 -2.03
N ARG A 613 3.72 -11.84 -2.53
CA ARG A 613 2.62 -12.70 -2.09
C ARG A 613 2.30 -13.82 -3.07
N ALA A 614 3.06 -13.95 -4.15
CA ALA A 614 2.87 -14.97 -5.16
C ALA A 614 3.20 -16.39 -4.65
N PRO A 615 2.68 -17.44 -5.30
CA PRO A 615 2.97 -18.85 -4.95
C PRO A 615 4.47 -19.19 -4.97
N SER A 616 5.28 -18.47 -5.76
CA SER A 616 6.74 -18.65 -5.83
C SER A 616 7.47 -18.31 -4.52
N PHE A 617 6.83 -17.56 -3.62
CA PHE A 617 7.32 -17.24 -2.27
C PHE A 617 6.54 -17.97 -1.15
N TYR A 618 5.38 -18.54 -1.48
CA TYR A 618 4.51 -19.26 -0.55
C TYR A 618 4.02 -20.56 -1.20
N PRO A 619 4.58 -21.73 -0.84
CA PRO A 619 4.38 -22.98 -1.57
C PRO A 619 2.89 -23.25 -1.85
N GLY A 620 2.54 -23.37 -3.14
CA GLY A 620 1.19 -23.67 -3.65
C GLY A 620 0.10 -22.65 -3.34
N THR A 621 0.43 -21.57 -2.62
CA THR A 621 -0.57 -20.68 -2.03
C THR A 621 -0.41 -19.28 -2.60
N ASP A 622 -1.29 -18.91 -3.53
CA ASP A 622 -1.40 -17.51 -3.92
C ASP A 622 -2.01 -16.69 -2.79
N ARG A 623 -1.21 -15.80 -2.20
CA ARG A 623 -1.65 -14.90 -1.13
C ARG A 623 -1.97 -13.53 -1.67
N ARG A 624 -1.83 -13.24 -2.96
CA ARG A 624 -2.19 -11.96 -3.55
C ARG A 624 -3.69 -11.71 -3.39
N VAL A 625 -4.08 -10.45 -3.23
CA VAL A 625 -5.49 -10.08 -3.06
C VAL A 625 -5.82 -8.95 -4.01
N LEU A 626 -6.82 -9.17 -4.85
CA LEU A 626 -7.33 -8.16 -5.75
C LEU A 626 -8.01 -7.00 -4.98
N PRO A 627 -8.01 -5.78 -5.53
CA PRO A 627 -7.34 -5.40 -6.79
C PRO A 627 -5.84 -5.16 -6.62
N TYR A 628 -5.08 -5.38 -7.70
CA TYR A 628 -3.76 -4.75 -7.85
C TYR A 628 -3.95 -3.27 -8.21
N VAL A 629 -2.93 -2.43 -8.03
CA VAL A 629 -3.13 -0.98 -8.10
C VAL A 629 -2.06 -0.31 -8.94
N LEU A 630 -2.47 0.54 -9.86
CA LEU A 630 -1.63 1.55 -10.47
C LEU A 630 -1.75 2.85 -9.67
N PHE A 631 -0.64 3.28 -9.08
CA PHE A 631 -0.56 4.58 -8.43
C PHE A 631 0.11 5.60 -9.32
N ARG A 632 -0.13 6.89 -9.02
CA ARG A 632 0.75 7.97 -9.43
C ARG A 632 1.01 8.94 -8.29
N THR A 633 2.10 9.69 -8.41
CA THR A 633 2.42 10.78 -7.49
C THR A 633 3.17 11.89 -8.22
N LYS A 634 3.05 13.14 -7.74
CA LYS A 634 3.63 14.30 -8.43
C LYS A 634 5.15 14.31 -8.30
N LEU A 635 5.85 14.49 -9.41
CA LEU A 635 7.31 14.68 -9.42
C LEU A 635 7.69 16.02 -8.78
N PRO A 636 8.86 16.09 -8.11
CA PRO A 636 9.35 17.32 -7.50
C PRO A 636 9.79 18.33 -8.57
N ASP A 637 9.83 19.61 -8.20
CA ASP A 637 10.49 20.68 -8.95
C ASP A 637 10.13 20.79 -10.45
N GLY A 638 8.92 20.37 -10.82
CA GLY A 638 8.45 20.39 -12.21
C GLY A 638 9.04 19.29 -13.09
N GLY A 639 9.60 18.24 -12.49
CA GLY A 639 10.09 17.06 -13.19
C GLY A 639 9.01 16.41 -14.07
N SER A 640 9.44 15.86 -15.20
CA SER A 640 8.58 15.19 -16.19
C SER A 640 9.36 14.12 -16.94
N LYS A 641 8.72 13.47 -17.93
CA LYS A 641 9.34 12.46 -18.79
C LYS A 641 10.57 13.01 -19.53
N ILE A 642 11.66 12.24 -19.55
CA ILE A 642 12.85 12.55 -20.34
C ILE A 642 12.55 12.25 -21.82
N LEU A 643 12.81 13.22 -22.71
CA LEU A 643 12.65 13.08 -24.16
C LEU A 643 14.02 13.13 -24.85
N LEU A 644 14.74 11.99 -24.87
CA LEU A 644 16.01 11.83 -25.59
C LEU A 644 15.76 11.71 -27.09
N ARG A 645 15.76 12.84 -27.82
CA ARG A 645 15.50 12.94 -29.26
C ARG A 645 16.70 13.46 -30.05
#